data_AF-A0A9N9F2X6-F1
#
_entry.id   AF-A0A9N9F2X6-F1
#
_cell.length_a   1.000
_cell.length_b   1.000
_cell.length_c   1.000
_cell.angle_alpha   90.00
_cell.angle_beta   90.00
_cell.angle_gamma   90.00
#
_symmetry.space_group_name_H-M   'P 1'
#
loop_
_entity.id
_entity.type
_entity.pdbx_description
1 polymer ?
#
loop_
_entity_poly.entity_id
_entity_poly.type
_entity_poly.pdbx_seq_one_letter_code
_entity_poly.pdbx_strand_id
1 'polypeptide(L)'
;MSLKDQLESALKLRQQKSLLRSLTTFPSSSADFSSNDFLGLSVNAALHSLFLHHINTFPRPPLGSTGSRLLDGNSTYADELDIFLADFHNAESALTFTSGFDANVGFFSCVPQRGDAVIIDEYVHASVHDGIRASRANLVVKFKHNDLIDLKKRLDEVERNIGKGNNIFVSVESLYSMEGDIAPLTEIVEILDGYNAYLIVDEAHATGVFGPQGRGLTSEMGLENRVFARLHTFGKALASNGAAIVGPRYLCSYLVNYARPLIYSTFLPYSSLISVRCAYEVMSGGLRRHLRKLIHLFRSSLRIPPDMLLPSTSPIQGVIIPGNDKVVEMCKLIQSAGYNVKPIRSPTVPKGRERIRICIHASNTEEQIKGLLRVIEDCVNKHILYSANVTNLQRPKFCFSPTCHYPALRYPTQIHLLLRAFLPRYLSRMSRSTSVSSDSLDTSKYNIISEGKAKILFPKDNEVFYNNVQEFNRDISIAVIKTWSDIFSEEKEVKLRKRRGEGIDIQPYKFTAIEALAASGLRSIRYAKEIPNLRHIVANDLESEAVNSIKRNLEYNGISEDIVRPCQADASAMLYQHRTPDLRFDMIDVDPYGTCSPFLDGAVQAVVDGGLLCITSTDVAVLSGSTYPEKCFSNYGAMPVRGEFMHEQALRILLHAISTSASRYQRYIQPLVSLSIDFYVRVFLRVYSSPITVKKACCKTLQAYTCSGCKSFHTRPLGRMTEKNSFLSTTGPPVNSSCEFCDGKFHIGGPMWGANLHDREFVKRLLEDVRNATTDDYKTHSRMLGMLTLVSEEIDFPFYYTPSGLSGIIHCTVPPLKTFCSALLNANYQVSASHALAGSVKTNAQPGVIWDIMRGWVKREPVVQKNITANSPSKKILAVEPTLEVDFTYNKEAEPPSRKIKLVRYQMNPEKNWGPKPRAGQRKRKIKDKKDGEQVVKKVALDGNKDDESVATGTVLDEKDNELVVDKKGQSDEITT
;
A
#
# COMPACT_ATOMS: atom_id res chain seq x y z
N MET A 1 -9.33 -12.23 17.35
CA MET A 1 -9.49 -12.93 16.05
C MET A 1 -8.12 -12.98 15.42
N SER A 2 -7.51 -14.16 15.36
CA SER A 2 -6.19 -14.38 14.78
C SER A 2 -6.19 -14.09 13.27
N LEU A 3 -5.02 -13.91 12.64
CA LEU A 3 -4.93 -13.80 11.18
C LEU A 3 -5.54 -15.03 10.50
N LYS A 4 -5.31 -16.23 11.06
CA LYS A 4 -5.94 -17.47 10.60
C LYS A 4 -7.47 -17.34 10.66
N ASP A 5 -8.02 -16.87 11.77
CA ASP A 5 -9.48 -16.70 11.92
C ASP A 5 -10.04 -15.66 10.93
N GLN A 6 -9.32 -14.57 10.67
CA GLN A 6 -9.73 -13.55 9.70
C GLN A 6 -9.73 -14.11 8.26
N LEU A 7 -8.68 -14.85 7.89
CA LEU A 7 -8.58 -15.49 6.58
C LEU A 7 -9.64 -16.59 6.43
N GLU A 8 -9.81 -17.45 7.43
CA GLU A 8 -10.85 -18.48 7.45
C GLU A 8 -12.25 -17.88 7.40
N SER A 9 -12.50 -16.80 8.13
CA SER A 9 -13.77 -16.06 8.07
C SER A 9 -14.03 -15.50 6.66
N ALA A 10 -13.02 -14.90 6.03
CA ALA A 10 -13.14 -14.41 4.65
C ALA A 10 -13.38 -15.54 3.64
N LEU A 11 -12.73 -16.70 3.82
CA LEU A 11 -12.94 -17.89 2.99
C LEU A 11 -14.34 -18.49 3.20
N LYS A 12 -14.81 -18.60 4.45
CA LYS A 12 -16.18 -19.02 4.80
C LYS A 12 -17.21 -18.09 4.17
N LEU A 13 -16.99 -16.77 4.20
CA LEU A 13 -17.88 -15.80 3.56
C LEU A 13 -17.91 -15.98 2.03
N ARG A 14 -16.78 -16.28 1.38
CA ARG A 14 -16.76 -16.62 -0.05
C ARG A 14 -17.46 -17.94 -0.33
N GLN A 15 -17.31 -18.95 0.54
CA GLN A 15 -17.97 -20.24 0.41
C GLN A 15 -19.49 -20.11 0.52
N GLN A 16 -19.99 -19.36 1.50
CA GLN A 16 -21.42 -19.08 1.70
C GLN A 16 -22.07 -18.36 0.50
N LYS A 17 -21.29 -17.60 -0.28
CA LYS A 17 -21.75 -16.89 -1.49
C LYS A 17 -21.50 -17.67 -2.78
N SER A 18 -21.00 -18.91 -2.68
CA SER A 18 -20.57 -19.72 -3.83
C SER A 18 -19.55 -19.00 -4.72
N LEU A 19 -18.67 -18.23 -4.10
CA LEU A 19 -17.59 -17.46 -4.70
C LEU A 19 -16.20 -18.03 -4.39
N LEU A 20 -16.12 -19.05 -3.52
CA LEU A 20 -14.87 -19.76 -3.29
C LEU A 20 -14.39 -20.38 -4.62
N ARG A 21 -13.09 -20.27 -4.86
CA ARG A 21 -12.39 -20.79 -6.05
C ARG A 21 -11.33 -21.76 -5.56
N SER A 22 -11.18 -22.87 -6.26
CA SER A 22 -10.11 -23.85 -6.05
C SER A 22 -9.35 -24.05 -7.35
N LEU A 23 -8.08 -24.45 -7.23
CA LEU A 23 -7.33 -24.97 -8.37
C LEU A 23 -7.97 -26.32 -8.76
N THR A 24 -8.17 -26.53 -10.05
CA THR A 24 -8.81 -27.74 -10.58
C THR A 24 -7.91 -28.33 -11.64
N THR A 25 -7.61 -29.62 -11.51
CA THR A 25 -7.07 -30.43 -12.60
C THR A 25 -8.22 -31.18 -13.25
N PHE A 26 -8.19 -31.23 -14.57
CA PHE A 26 -9.14 -32.03 -15.34
C PHE A 26 -8.48 -33.36 -15.73
N PRO A 27 -9.23 -34.46 -15.79
CA PRO A 27 -8.72 -35.72 -16.34
C PRO A 27 -8.23 -35.52 -17.78
N SER A 28 -7.13 -36.17 -18.16
CA SER A 28 -6.60 -36.13 -19.54
C SER A 28 -7.56 -36.71 -20.58
N SER A 29 -8.52 -37.53 -20.15
CA SER A 29 -9.60 -38.07 -21.00
C SER A 29 -10.73 -37.08 -21.29
N SER A 30 -10.78 -35.94 -20.59
CA SER A 30 -11.87 -34.96 -20.76
C SER A 30 -11.60 -34.04 -21.94
N ALA A 31 -12.62 -33.77 -22.74
CA ALA A 31 -12.53 -32.83 -23.85
C ALA A 31 -12.45 -31.39 -23.33
N ASP A 32 -11.45 -30.63 -23.80
CA ASP A 32 -11.26 -29.24 -23.38
C ASP A 32 -12.21 -28.29 -24.11
N PHE A 33 -13.02 -27.59 -23.31
CA PHE A 33 -13.91 -26.51 -23.73
C PHE A 33 -13.76 -25.27 -22.82
N SER A 34 -12.61 -25.10 -22.17
CA SER A 34 -12.41 -24.06 -21.16
C SER A 34 -11.12 -23.25 -21.31
N SER A 35 -10.05 -23.84 -21.86
CA SER A 35 -8.80 -23.12 -22.05
C SER A 35 -8.96 -21.98 -23.05
N ASN A 36 -7.94 -21.11 -23.13
CA ASN A 36 -7.91 -20.04 -24.14
C ASN A 36 -7.02 -20.42 -25.34
N ASP A 37 -6.63 -21.69 -25.49
CA ASP A 37 -5.81 -22.18 -26.61
C ASP A 37 -6.69 -22.43 -27.85
N PHE A 38 -7.31 -21.37 -28.38
CA PHE A 38 -8.34 -21.45 -29.43
C PHE A 38 -7.91 -22.23 -30.67
N LEU A 39 -6.62 -22.26 -31.00
CA LEU A 39 -6.09 -22.99 -32.13
C LEU A 39 -5.57 -24.39 -31.78
N GLY A 40 -5.57 -24.77 -30.51
CA GLY A 40 -5.04 -26.05 -30.02
C GLY A 40 -3.54 -26.18 -30.28
N LEU A 41 -2.80 -25.07 -30.25
CA LEU A 41 -1.38 -25.06 -30.60
C LEU A 41 -0.51 -25.68 -29.52
N SER A 42 -0.95 -25.69 -28.26
CA SER A 42 -0.15 -26.21 -27.13
C SER A 42 0.22 -27.69 -27.26
N VAL A 43 -0.58 -28.46 -28.00
CA VAL A 43 -0.37 -29.89 -28.27
C VAL A 43 -0.13 -30.17 -29.75
N ASN A 44 0.09 -29.13 -30.57
CA ASN A 44 0.25 -29.27 -32.00
C ASN A 44 1.63 -29.84 -32.34
N ALA A 45 1.66 -30.99 -33.04
CA ALA A 45 2.90 -31.66 -33.40
C ALA A 45 3.81 -30.81 -34.30
N ALA A 46 3.25 -30.03 -35.23
CA ALA A 46 4.04 -29.19 -36.12
C ALA A 46 4.72 -28.04 -35.34
N LEU A 47 4.00 -27.41 -34.39
CA LEU A 47 4.60 -26.42 -33.50
C LEU A 47 5.69 -27.02 -32.63
N HIS A 48 5.45 -28.19 -32.05
CA HIS A 48 6.44 -28.89 -31.22
C HIS A 48 7.71 -29.24 -32.01
N SER A 49 7.57 -29.80 -33.21
CA SER A 49 8.71 -30.10 -34.09
C SER A 49 9.47 -28.84 -34.51
N LEU A 50 8.77 -27.76 -34.86
CA LEU A 50 9.39 -26.48 -35.24
C LEU A 50 10.14 -25.87 -34.05
N PHE A 51 9.52 -25.87 -32.86
CA PHE A 51 10.15 -25.40 -31.63
C PHE A 51 11.45 -26.17 -31.32
N LEU A 52 11.41 -27.51 -31.38
CA LEU A 52 12.58 -28.36 -31.18
C LEU A 52 13.66 -28.10 -32.23
N HIS A 53 13.28 -27.86 -33.48
CA HIS A 53 14.24 -27.48 -34.52
C HIS A 53 14.93 -26.16 -34.18
N HIS A 54 14.17 -25.09 -33.90
CA HIS A 54 14.73 -23.78 -33.58
C HIS A 54 15.58 -23.78 -32.31
N ILE A 55 15.13 -24.40 -31.22
CA ILE A 55 15.90 -24.40 -29.96
C ILE A 55 17.24 -25.14 -30.11
N ASN A 56 17.31 -26.16 -30.97
CA ASN A 56 18.54 -26.91 -31.26
C ASN A 56 19.50 -26.17 -32.19
N THR A 57 19.08 -25.08 -32.87
CA THR A 57 20.01 -24.23 -33.63
C THR A 57 20.93 -23.41 -32.73
N PHE A 58 20.59 -23.27 -31.45
CA PHE A 58 21.43 -22.62 -30.45
C PHE A 58 22.33 -23.66 -29.76
N PRO A 59 23.66 -23.52 -29.80
CA PRO A 59 24.57 -24.52 -29.21
C PRO A 59 24.36 -24.74 -27.70
N ARG A 60 23.92 -23.68 -26.99
CA ARG A 60 23.57 -23.67 -25.55
C ARG A 60 22.52 -22.58 -25.29
N PRO A 61 21.23 -22.82 -25.56
CA PRO A 61 20.20 -21.79 -25.37
C PRO A 61 20.07 -21.44 -23.88
N PRO A 62 20.14 -20.14 -23.50
CA PRO A 62 19.89 -19.73 -22.13
C PRO A 62 18.48 -20.12 -21.69
N LEU A 63 18.34 -20.72 -20.50
CA LEU A 63 17.02 -21.13 -20.00
C LEU A 63 16.17 -19.95 -19.51
N GLY A 64 16.79 -18.85 -19.10
CA GLY A 64 16.13 -17.64 -18.61
C GLY A 64 16.78 -16.39 -19.15
N SER A 65 16.08 -15.25 -19.06
CA SER A 65 16.63 -13.95 -19.47
C SER A 65 17.68 -13.42 -18.50
N THR A 66 17.75 -13.92 -17.27
CA THR A 66 18.67 -13.49 -16.19
C THR A 66 18.48 -12.07 -15.64
N GLY A 67 17.57 -11.27 -16.23
CA GLY A 67 17.24 -9.93 -15.73
C GLY A 67 16.00 -9.34 -16.42
N SER A 68 15.71 -8.08 -16.11
CA SER A 68 14.73 -7.26 -16.84
C SER A 68 15.31 -6.77 -18.16
N ARG A 69 14.44 -6.32 -19.09
CA ARG A 69 14.86 -5.83 -20.42
C ARG A 69 15.92 -4.73 -20.36
N LEU A 70 15.90 -3.85 -19.36
CA LEU A 70 16.85 -2.73 -19.27
C LEU A 70 18.18 -3.05 -18.60
N LEU A 71 18.26 -4.17 -17.87
CA LEU A 71 19.50 -4.62 -17.25
C LEU A 71 20.12 -5.67 -18.17
N ASP A 72 20.15 -6.93 -17.73
CA ASP A 72 20.78 -8.02 -18.47
C ASP A 72 19.77 -8.98 -19.13
N GLY A 73 18.49 -8.60 -19.16
CA GLY A 73 17.39 -9.43 -19.65
C GLY A 73 17.08 -9.32 -21.14
N ASN A 74 17.62 -8.32 -21.85
CA ASN A 74 17.42 -8.20 -23.29
C ASN A 74 18.38 -9.13 -24.04
N SER A 75 17.94 -9.64 -25.18
CA SER A 75 18.77 -10.44 -26.07
C SER A 75 18.51 -10.04 -27.51
N THR A 76 19.48 -10.28 -28.40
CA THR A 76 19.32 -10.03 -29.84
C THR A 76 18.06 -10.69 -30.39
N TYR A 77 17.73 -11.90 -29.92
CA TYR A 77 16.53 -12.61 -30.33
C TYR A 77 15.23 -11.94 -29.86
N ALA A 78 15.25 -11.26 -28.70
CA ALA A 78 14.10 -10.48 -28.24
C ALA A 78 13.89 -9.25 -29.16
N ASP A 79 14.97 -8.58 -29.57
CA ASP A 79 14.90 -7.46 -30.50
C ASP A 79 14.44 -7.91 -31.90
N GLU A 80 14.96 -9.03 -32.41
CA GLU A 80 14.51 -9.64 -33.67
C GLU A 80 13.03 -10.04 -33.62
N LEU A 81 12.58 -10.58 -32.49
CA LEU A 81 11.16 -10.90 -32.30
C LEU A 81 10.30 -9.65 -32.29
N ASP A 82 10.73 -8.56 -31.63
CA ASP A 82 10.00 -7.28 -31.63
C ASP A 82 9.93 -6.68 -33.05
N ILE A 83 11.00 -6.74 -33.83
CA ILE A 83 11.00 -6.32 -35.25
C ILE A 83 9.99 -7.16 -36.04
N PHE A 84 10.06 -8.48 -35.92
CA PHE A 84 9.12 -9.36 -36.59
C PHE A 84 7.66 -9.09 -36.21
N LEU A 85 7.38 -8.85 -34.92
CA LEU A 85 6.02 -8.57 -34.46
C LEU A 85 5.50 -7.24 -35.00
N ALA A 86 6.36 -6.22 -35.13
CA ALA A 86 6.01 -4.95 -35.74
C ALA A 86 5.61 -5.13 -37.21
N ASP A 87 6.44 -5.85 -37.98
CA ASP A 87 6.19 -6.15 -39.40
C ASP A 87 4.92 -7.00 -39.58
N PHE A 88 4.77 -8.04 -38.75
CA PHE A 88 3.64 -8.96 -38.83
C PHE A 88 2.31 -8.26 -38.56
N HIS A 89 2.26 -7.40 -37.54
CA HIS A 89 1.04 -6.67 -37.16
C HIS A 89 0.86 -5.34 -37.90
N ASN A 90 1.71 -5.03 -38.88
CA ASN A 90 1.69 -3.78 -39.63
C ASN A 90 1.70 -2.55 -38.69
N ALA A 91 2.78 -2.42 -37.92
CA ALA A 91 3.00 -1.33 -36.98
C ALA A 91 4.44 -0.80 -37.10
N GLU A 92 4.69 0.44 -36.67
CA GLU A 92 6.03 1.04 -36.72
C GLU A 92 7.03 0.37 -35.75
N SER A 93 6.52 -0.12 -34.62
CA SER A 93 7.30 -0.80 -33.59
C SER A 93 6.43 -1.76 -32.78
N ALA A 94 7.05 -2.78 -32.21
CA ALA A 94 6.48 -3.64 -31.18
C ALA A 94 7.37 -3.60 -29.93
N LEU A 95 6.78 -3.91 -28.79
CA LEU A 95 7.50 -4.07 -27.53
C LEU A 95 6.91 -5.21 -26.72
N THR A 96 7.72 -6.25 -26.49
CA THR A 96 7.29 -7.45 -25.74
C THR A 96 7.33 -7.28 -24.21
N PHE A 97 6.34 -7.88 -23.54
CA PHE A 97 6.13 -7.91 -22.09
C PHE A 97 5.96 -9.35 -21.60
N THR A 98 6.14 -9.55 -20.29
CA THR A 98 6.01 -10.86 -19.61
C THR A 98 4.60 -11.43 -19.61
N SER A 99 3.57 -10.57 -19.70
CA SER A 99 2.17 -10.98 -19.84
C SER A 99 1.33 -9.84 -20.42
N GLY A 100 0.13 -10.17 -20.92
CA GLY A 100 -0.84 -9.15 -21.35
C GLY A 100 -1.34 -8.27 -20.21
N PHE A 101 -1.37 -8.82 -18.98
CA PHE A 101 -1.70 -8.05 -17.79
C PHE A 101 -0.64 -6.96 -17.54
N ASP A 102 0.64 -7.34 -17.55
CA ASP A 102 1.77 -6.43 -17.33
C ASP A 102 1.88 -5.38 -18.42
N ALA A 103 1.59 -5.73 -19.67
CA ALA A 103 1.56 -4.79 -20.78
C ALA A 103 0.49 -3.70 -20.58
N ASN A 104 -0.75 -4.09 -20.29
CA ASN A 104 -1.83 -3.14 -19.99
C ASN A 104 -1.51 -2.27 -18.77
N VAL A 105 -1.02 -2.87 -17.67
CA VAL A 105 -0.61 -2.11 -16.49
C VAL A 105 0.53 -1.15 -16.82
N GLY A 106 1.53 -1.60 -17.57
CA GLY A 106 2.66 -0.79 -18.03
C GLY A 106 2.21 0.41 -18.86
N PHE A 107 1.31 0.21 -19.82
CA PHE A 107 0.76 1.28 -20.65
C PHE A 107 -0.04 2.28 -19.82
N PHE A 108 -1.12 1.85 -19.17
CA PHE A 108 -2.08 2.76 -18.53
C PHE A 108 -1.50 3.48 -17.30
N SER A 109 -0.49 2.90 -16.65
CA SER A 109 0.16 3.55 -15.50
C SER A 109 1.10 4.71 -15.89
N CYS A 110 1.60 4.75 -17.13
CA CYS A 110 2.64 5.71 -17.50
C CYS A 110 2.39 6.52 -18.77
N VAL A 111 1.50 6.10 -19.67
CA VAL A 111 1.21 6.83 -20.92
C VAL A 111 0.25 8.00 -20.64
N PRO A 112 -0.96 7.80 -20.08
CA PRO A 112 -1.82 8.93 -19.71
C PRO A 112 -1.17 9.82 -18.65
N GLN A 113 -1.09 11.13 -18.91
CA GLN A 113 -0.49 12.13 -18.03
C GLN A 113 -1.52 12.96 -17.27
N ARG A 114 -1.02 13.78 -16.32
CA ARG A 114 -1.85 14.78 -15.62
C ARG A 114 -2.43 15.75 -16.66
N GLY A 115 -3.74 15.95 -16.62
CA GLY A 115 -4.48 16.78 -17.59
C GLY A 115 -5.17 15.96 -18.68
N ASP A 116 -4.70 14.74 -18.97
CA ASP A 116 -5.37 13.82 -19.89
C ASP A 116 -6.58 13.14 -19.22
N ALA A 117 -7.40 12.52 -20.06
CA ALA A 117 -8.52 11.68 -19.63
C ALA A 117 -8.42 10.27 -20.22
N VAL A 118 -8.99 9.30 -19.50
CA VAL A 118 -9.13 7.92 -19.98
C VAL A 118 -10.61 7.55 -19.99
N ILE A 119 -11.12 7.19 -21.16
CA ILE A 119 -12.46 6.63 -21.35
C ILE A 119 -12.32 5.13 -21.57
N ILE A 120 -13.05 4.32 -20.81
CA ILE A 120 -12.98 2.86 -20.93
C ILE A 120 -14.36 2.25 -21.11
N ASP A 121 -14.43 1.19 -21.90
CA ASP A 121 -15.64 0.36 -21.97
C ASP A 121 -15.94 -0.24 -20.59
N GLU A 122 -17.23 -0.41 -20.27
CA GLU A 122 -17.66 -0.96 -18.98
C GLU A 122 -17.06 -2.35 -18.69
N TYR A 123 -16.79 -3.15 -19.74
CA TYR A 123 -16.35 -4.54 -19.65
C TYR A 123 -14.87 -4.76 -19.95
N VAL A 124 -14.05 -3.69 -20.05
CA VAL A 124 -12.60 -3.86 -20.22
C VAL A 124 -11.97 -4.73 -19.13
N HIS A 125 -10.91 -5.44 -19.50
CA HIS A 125 -10.21 -6.36 -18.64
C HIS A 125 -9.66 -5.69 -17.38
N ALA A 126 -9.62 -6.45 -16.28
CA ALA A 126 -9.15 -5.98 -14.98
C ALA A 126 -7.74 -5.35 -15.03
N SER A 127 -6.86 -5.79 -15.95
CA SER A 127 -5.53 -5.21 -16.12
C SER A 127 -5.56 -3.73 -16.52
N VAL A 128 -6.57 -3.30 -17.29
CA VAL A 128 -6.76 -1.89 -17.64
C VAL A 128 -7.14 -1.09 -16.39
N HIS A 129 -8.07 -1.60 -15.58
CA HIS A 129 -8.42 -0.98 -14.30
C HIS A 129 -7.24 -0.89 -13.33
N ASP A 130 -6.37 -1.90 -13.31
CA ASP A 130 -5.19 -1.94 -12.43
C ASP A 130 -4.11 -0.96 -12.91
N GLY A 131 -3.90 -0.85 -14.22
CA GLY A 131 -3.03 0.16 -14.82
C GLY A 131 -3.54 1.58 -14.57
N ILE A 132 -4.85 1.81 -14.75
CA ILE A 132 -5.48 3.12 -14.51
C ILE A 132 -5.39 3.53 -13.03
N ARG A 133 -5.51 2.58 -12.09
CA ARG A 133 -5.32 2.87 -10.65
C ARG A 133 -3.94 3.41 -10.32
N ALA A 134 -2.93 3.08 -11.12
CA ALA A 134 -1.57 3.60 -11.01
C ALA A 134 -1.28 4.77 -11.99
N SER A 135 -2.27 5.19 -12.78
CA SER A 135 -2.15 6.23 -13.79
C SER A 135 -2.04 7.63 -13.19
N ARG A 136 -1.52 8.56 -14.00
CA ARG A 136 -1.43 9.99 -13.68
C ARG A 136 -2.58 10.81 -14.24
N ALA A 137 -3.45 10.22 -15.08
CA ALA A 137 -4.63 10.89 -15.59
C ALA A 137 -5.63 11.18 -14.46
N ASN A 138 -6.13 12.41 -14.42
CA ASN A 138 -7.01 12.89 -13.35
C ASN A 138 -8.48 12.55 -13.61
N LEU A 139 -8.86 12.30 -14.86
CA LEU A 139 -10.24 12.01 -15.26
C LEU A 139 -10.34 10.64 -15.91
N VAL A 140 -11.06 9.73 -15.26
CA VAL A 140 -11.37 8.39 -15.80
C VAL A 140 -12.87 8.23 -15.88
N VAL A 141 -13.39 7.94 -17.07
CA VAL A 141 -14.82 7.82 -17.35
C VAL A 141 -15.10 6.45 -17.95
N LYS A 142 -16.22 5.84 -17.58
CA LYS A 142 -16.72 4.63 -18.22
C LYS A 142 -17.85 4.99 -19.18
N PHE A 143 -17.87 4.38 -20.35
CA PHE A 143 -19.05 4.36 -21.21
C PHE A 143 -19.69 2.97 -21.18
N LYS A 144 -20.99 2.90 -21.41
CA LYS A 144 -21.72 1.63 -21.45
C LYS A 144 -21.15 0.71 -22.52
N HIS A 145 -21.11 -0.58 -22.20
CA HIS A 145 -20.51 -1.60 -23.06
C HIS A 145 -21.01 -1.53 -24.52
N ASN A 146 -20.08 -1.35 -25.46
CA ASN A 146 -20.33 -1.24 -26.91
C ASN A 146 -21.38 -0.17 -27.31
N ASP A 147 -21.69 0.80 -26.45
CA ASP A 147 -22.70 1.85 -26.69
C ASP A 147 -22.06 3.11 -27.29
N LEU A 148 -22.18 3.25 -28.61
CA LEU A 148 -21.63 4.37 -29.38
C LEU A 148 -22.23 5.74 -28.98
N ILE A 149 -23.50 5.76 -28.56
CA ILE A 149 -24.20 6.98 -28.16
C ILE A 149 -23.64 7.46 -26.82
N ASP A 150 -23.49 6.54 -25.86
CA ASP A 150 -22.88 6.87 -24.57
C ASP A 150 -21.40 7.24 -24.74
N LEU A 151 -20.65 6.55 -25.61
CA LEU A 151 -19.26 6.91 -25.93
C LEU A 151 -19.15 8.35 -26.43
N LYS A 152 -19.96 8.74 -27.44
CA LYS A 152 -19.97 10.11 -27.96
C LYS A 152 -20.29 11.13 -26.88
N LYS A 153 -21.30 10.84 -26.05
CA LYS A 153 -21.66 11.68 -24.90
C LYS A 153 -20.52 11.82 -23.90
N ARG A 154 -19.77 10.75 -23.61
CA ARG A 154 -18.61 10.79 -22.70
C ARG A 154 -17.46 11.57 -23.28
N LEU A 155 -17.21 11.48 -24.58
CA LEU A 155 -16.21 12.30 -25.27
C LEU A 155 -16.55 13.80 -25.15
N ASP A 156 -17.79 14.20 -25.41
CA ASP A 156 -18.24 15.59 -25.27
C ASP A 156 -18.13 16.10 -23.83
N GLU A 157 -18.39 15.24 -22.84
CA GLU A 157 -18.24 15.56 -21.41
C GLU A 157 -16.77 15.73 -21.03
N VAL A 158 -15.93 14.80 -21.45
CA VAL A 158 -14.50 14.77 -21.13
C VAL A 158 -13.78 15.94 -21.78
N GLU A 159 -13.99 16.22 -23.07
CA GLU A 159 -13.33 17.33 -23.77
C GLU A 159 -13.66 18.69 -23.14
N ARG A 160 -14.90 18.89 -22.69
CA ARG A 160 -15.30 20.09 -21.95
C ARG A 160 -14.60 20.21 -20.59
N ASN A 161 -14.35 19.09 -19.91
CA ASN A 161 -13.75 19.07 -18.59
C ASN A 161 -12.22 19.25 -18.62
N ILE A 162 -11.53 18.63 -19.58
CA ILE A 162 -10.07 18.73 -19.66
C ILE A 162 -9.60 19.94 -20.48
N GLY A 163 -10.48 20.55 -21.29
CA GLY A 163 -10.13 21.67 -22.16
C GLY A 163 -9.44 21.22 -23.46
N LYS A 164 -9.55 22.05 -24.50
CA LYS A 164 -8.99 21.75 -25.83
C LYS A 164 -7.45 21.64 -25.77
N GLY A 165 -6.91 20.56 -26.33
CA GLY A 165 -5.46 20.31 -26.44
C GLY A 165 -4.91 19.22 -25.52
N ASN A 166 -5.66 18.77 -24.51
CA ASN A 166 -5.30 17.59 -23.71
C ASN A 166 -5.73 16.30 -24.40
N ASN A 167 -5.11 15.17 -24.06
CA ASN A 167 -5.32 13.90 -24.75
C ASN A 167 -6.44 13.08 -24.10
N ILE A 168 -7.23 12.40 -24.94
CA ILE A 168 -8.27 11.47 -24.48
C ILE A 168 -7.89 10.06 -24.92
N PHE A 169 -7.61 9.17 -23.98
CA PHE A 169 -7.32 7.77 -24.28
C PHE A 169 -8.59 6.95 -24.17
N VAL A 170 -9.01 6.30 -25.26
CA VAL A 170 -10.19 5.43 -25.28
C VAL A 170 -9.74 3.98 -25.32
N SER A 171 -10.13 3.17 -24.35
CA SER A 171 -9.71 1.76 -24.24
C SER A 171 -10.89 0.80 -24.39
N VAL A 172 -10.73 -0.18 -25.28
CA VAL A 172 -11.71 -1.23 -25.59
C VAL A 172 -11.03 -2.59 -25.78
N GLU A 173 -11.77 -3.69 -25.63
CA GLU A 173 -11.34 -4.99 -26.14
C GLU A 173 -11.93 -5.19 -27.54
N SER A 174 -11.14 -5.70 -28.48
CA SER A 174 -11.66 -6.06 -29.81
C SER A 174 -12.66 -7.23 -29.73
N LEU A 175 -12.36 -8.20 -28.87
CA LEU A 175 -13.21 -9.36 -28.55
C LEU A 175 -13.24 -9.54 -27.03
N TYR A 176 -14.41 -9.34 -26.42
CA TYR A 176 -14.55 -9.36 -24.96
C TYR A 176 -14.55 -10.78 -24.39
N SER A 177 -13.77 -10.96 -23.34
CA SER A 177 -13.44 -12.29 -22.79
C SER A 177 -14.62 -13.10 -22.25
N MET A 178 -15.68 -12.46 -21.72
CA MET A 178 -16.80 -13.14 -21.05
C MET A 178 -18.07 -13.21 -21.92
N GLU A 179 -18.32 -12.19 -22.73
CA GLU A 179 -19.47 -12.07 -23.63
C GLU A 179 -19.21 -12.78 -24.97
N GLY A 180 -17.96 -12.74 -25.44
CA GLY A 180 -17.57 -13.26 -26.75
C GLY A 180 -18.04 -12.38 -27.92
N ASP A 181 -18.51 -11.17 -27.66
CA ASP A 181 -18.91 -10.18 -28.65
C ASP A 181 -17.74 -9.27 -29.06
N ILE A 182 -17.95 -8.58 -30.19
CA ILE A 182 -16.92 -7.82 -30.89
C ILE A 182 -17.24 -6.33 -30.79
N ALA A 183 -16.22 -5.52 -30.49
CA ALA A 183 -16.38 -4.07 -30.45
C ALA A 183 -16.67 -3.50 -31.86
N PRO A 184 -17.55 -2.49 -31.99
CA PRO A 184 -17.77 -1.74 -33.24
C PRO A 184 -16.60 -0.78 -33.52
N LEU A 185 -15.42 -1.34 -33.84
CA LEU A 185 -14.16 -0.58 -33.93
C LEU A 185 -14.19 0.49 -35.03
N THR A 186 -14.81 0.20 -36.17
CA THR A 186 -14.92 1.17 -37.28
C THR A 186 -15.68 2.41 -36.84
N GLU A 187 -16.84 2.23 -36.22
CA GLU A 187 -17.70 3.30 -35.75
C GLU A 187 -17.07 4.07 -34.58
N ILE A 188 -16.34 3.37 -33.69
CA ILE A 188 -15.57 4.02 -32.62
C ILE A 188 -14.51 4.94 -33.24
N VAL A 189 -13.72 4.44 -34.19
CA VAL A 189 -12.67 5.22 -34.85
C VAL A 189 -13.24 6.45 -35.58
N GLU A 190 -14.39 6.32 -36.23
CA GLU A 190 -15.10 7.45 -36.88
C GLU A 190 -15.57 8.50 -35.85
N ILE A 191 -16.09 8.07 -34.70
CA ILE A 191 -16.51 8.98 -33.62
C ILE A 191 -15.33 9.79 -33.07
N LEU A 192 -14.13 9.20 -33.03
CA LEU A 192 -12.94 9.82 -32.46
C LEU A 192 -12.30 10.90 -33.34
N ASP A 193 -12.56 10.92 -34.66
CA ASP A 193 -11.96 11.90 -35.60
C ASP A 193 -12.23 13.37 -35.25
N GLY A 194 -13.28 13.64 -34.45
CA GLY A 194 -13.61 14.98 -33.98
C GLY A 194 -12.85 15.45 -32.74
N TYR A 195 -11.99 14.61 -32.14
CA TYR A 195 -11.37 14.85 -30.84
C TYR A 195 -9.86 14.61 -30.88
N ASN A 196 -9.13 15.20 -29.93
CA ASN A 196 -7.74 14.80 -29.65
C ASN A 196 -7.70 13.49 -28.87
N ALA A 197 -8.16 12.41 -29.50
CA ALA A 197 -8.36 11.11 -28.87
C ALA A 197 -7.53 10.00 -29.52
N TYR A 198 -7.08 9.06 -28.68
CA TYR A 198 -6.25 7.94 -29.05
C TYR A 198 -6.94 6.64 -28.66
N LEU A 199 -7.15 5.75 -29.63
CA LEU A 199 -7.77 4.45 -29.39
C LEU A 199 -6.72 3.40 -29.00
N ILE A 200 -6.96 2.70 -27.90
CA ILE A 200 -6.20 1.56 -27.43
C ILE A 200 -7.10 0.33 -27.55
N VAL A 201 -6.64 -0.68 -28.29
CA VAL A 201 -7.41 -1.91 -28.52
C VAL A 201 -6.67 -3.11 -27.93
N ASP A 202 -7.34 -3.81 -27.02
CA ASP A 202 -6.88 -5.12 -26.55
C ASP A 202 -7.31 -6.22 -27.54
N GLU A 203 -6.33 -6.83 -28.20
CA GLU A 203 -6.48 -7.93 -29.18
C GLU A 203 -6.20 -9.30 -28.54
N ALA A 204 -6.17 -9.38 -27.21
CA ALA A 204 -5.86 -10.58 -26.45
C ALA A 204 -6.60 -11.83 -26.95
N HIS A 205 -7.92 -11.74 -27.12
CA HIS A 205 -8.77 -12.87 -27.52
C HIS A 205 -8.95 -13.01 -29.04
N ALA A 206 -8.59 -11.99 -29.81
CA ALA A 206 -8.76 -11.97 -31.26
C ALA A 206 -7.49 -12.39 -32.03
N THR A 207 -6.31 -12.15 -31.46
CA THR A 207 -5.01 -12.58 -32.00
C THR A 207 -5.02 -14.09 -32.28
N GLY A 208 -4.58 -14.48 -33.47
CA GLY A 208 -4.56 -15.88 -33.95
C GLY A 208 -5.91 -16.39 -34.45
N VAL A 209 -7.03 -15.73 -34.14
CA VAL A 209 -8.38 -16.19 -34.53
C VAL A 209 -8.94 -15.40 -35.70
N PHE A 210 -8.79 -14.07 -35.65
CA PHE A 210 -9.35 -13.13 -36.63
C PHE A 210 -8.27 -12.46 -37.48
N GLY A 211 -8.71 -11.84 -38.56
CA GLY A 211 -7.87 -11.07 -39.48
C GLY A 211 -7.05 -11.91 -40.45
N PRO A 212 -6.50 -11.27 -41.50
CA PRO A 212 -5.53 -11.91 -42.39
C PRO A 212 -4.39 -12.53 -41.57
N GLN A 213 -4.03 -13.78 -41.87
CA GLN A 213 -2.95 -14.50 -41.17
C GLN A 213 -3.09 -14.64 -39.64
N GLY A 214 -4.18 -14.19 -39.02
CA GLY A 214 -4.37 -14.23 -37.56
C GLY A 214 -3.97 -12.94 -36.85
N ARG A 215 -3.85 -11.82 -37.58
CA ARG A 215 -3.40 -10.51 -37.06
C ARG A 215 -4.38 -9.83 -36.08
N GLY A 216 -5.60 -10.33 -35.94
CA GLY A 216 -6.63 -9.73 -35.07
C GLY A 216 -7.69 -8.95 -35.84
N LEU A 217 -8.68 -8.43 -35.10
CA LEU A 217 -9.87 -7.80 -35.66
C LEU A 217 -9.59 -6.42 -36.24
N THR A 218 -8.65 -5.66 -35.66
CA THR A 218 -8.22 -4.37 -36.19
C THR A 218 -7.69 -4.54 -37.61
N SER A 219 -6.94 -5.63 -37.88
CA SER A 219 -6.43 -5.95 -39.21
C SER A 219 -7.50 -6.52 -40.14
N GLU A 220 -8.48 -7.25 -39.60
CA GLU A 220 -9.66 -7.68 -40.38
C GLU A 220 -10.45 -6.48 -40.94
N MET A 221 -10.50 -5.38 -40.17
CA MET A 221 -11.21 -4.15 -40.51
C MET A 221 -10.33 -3.10 -41.22
N GLY A 222 -9.03 -3.33 -41.40
CA GLY A 222 -8.10 -2.39 -42.03
C GLY A 222 -7.84 -1.12 -41.21
N LEU A 223 -7.93 -1.20 -39.88
CA LEU A 223 -7.84 -0.05 -38.95
C LEU A 223 -6.46 0.08 -38.28
N GLU A 224 -5.44 -0.66 -38.71
CA GLU A 224 -4.14 -0.74 -38.01
C GLU A 224 -3.48 0.64 -37.82
N ASN A 225 -3.61 1.52 -38.82
CA ASN A 225 -3.05 2.88 -38.79
C ASN A 225 -3.92 3.90 -38.05
N ARG A 226 -5.12 3.50 -37.63
CA ARG A 226 -6.10 4.34 -36.92
C ARG A 226 -6.18 4.02 -35.43
N VAL A 227 -5.52 2.94 -34.99
CA VAL A 227 -5.42 2.53 -33.59
C VAL A 227 -4.03 2.92 -33.05
N PHE A 228 -4.00 3.69 -31.97
CA PHE A 228 -2.76 4.20 -31.39
C PHE A 228 -1.90 3.11 -30.76
N ALA A 229 -2.52 2.18 -30.03
CA ALA A 229 -1.83 1.06 -29.42
C ALA A 229 -2.68 -0.21 -29.47
N ARG A 230 -2.08 -1.33 -29.86
CA ARG A 230 -2.73 -2.64 -29.85
C ARG A 230 -1.99 -3.61 -28.95
N LEU A 231 -2.72 -4.33 -28.10
CA LEU A 231 -2.15 -5.38 -27.25
C LEU A 231 -2.40 -6.76 -27.86
N HIS A 232 -1.33 -7.50 -28.16
CA HIS A 232 -1.41 -8.89 -28.61
C HIS A 232 -0.85 -9.83 -27.55
N THR A 233 -1.63 -10.81 -27.09
CA THR A 233 -1.18 -11.74 -26.03
C THR A 233 -0.79 -13.10 -26.59
N PHE A 234 0.26 -13.71 -26.02
CA PHE A 234 0.78 -14.99 -26.50
C PHE A 234 0.22 -16.19 -25.73
N GLY A 235 -0.31 -15.97 -24.52
CA GLY A 235 -0.87 -17.02 -23.65
C GLY A 235 -2.29 -17.48 -23.95
N LYS A 236 -2.73 -17.34 -25.20
CA LYS A 236 -4.06 -17.78 -25.66
C LYS A 236 -3.92 -18.60 -26.94
N ALA A 237 -4.40 -18.10 -28.08
CA ALA A 237 -4.34 -18.79 -29.37
C ALA A 237 -2.92 -19.16 -29.83
N LEU A 238 -1.89 -18.47 -29.32
CA LEU A 238 -0.49 -18.69 -29.66
C LEU A 238 0.23 -19.66 -28.72
N ALA A 239 -0.47 -20.25 -27.74
CA ALA A 239 0.01 -21.33 -26.88
C ALA A 239 1.39 -21.11 -26.21
N SER A 240 1.73 -19.86 -25.86
CA SER A 240 2.98 -19.51 -25.18
C SER A 240 2.70 -18.62 -23.95
N ASN A 241 3.61 -17.73 -23.58
CA ASN A 241 3.41 -16.72 -22.54
C ASN A 241 4.06 -15.40 -22.95
N GLY A 242 3.58 -14.30 -22.39
CA GLY A 242 3.96 -12.95 -22.81
C GLY A 242 2.86 -12.21 -23.58
N ALA A 243 3.19 -11.00 -23.98
CA ALA A 243 2.40 -10.17 -24.87
C ALA A 243 3.30 -9.16 -25.59
N ALA A 244 2.75 -8.43 -26.56
CA ALA A 244 3.38 -7.27 -27.16
C ALA A 244 2.39 -6.11 -27.26
N ILE A 245 2.89 -4.91 -27.02
CA ILE A 245 2.22 -3.67 -27.46
C ILE A 245 2.82 -3.29 -28.80
N VAL A 246 1.98 -3.12 -29.81
CA VAL A 246 2.37 -2.62 -31.13
C VAL A 246 1.75 -1.24 -31.39
N GLY A 247 2.49 -0.35 -32.02
CA GLY A 247 2.09 1.03 -32.26
C GLY A 247 3.21 1.89 -32.81
N PRO A 248 3.13 3.23 -32.66
CA PRO A 248 4.20 4.14 -33.06
C PRO A 248 5.51 3.87 -32.33
N ARG A 249 6.65 4.11 -32.98
CA ARG A 249 7.98 3.88 -32.40
C ARG A 249 8.20 4.70 -31.14
N TYR A 250 7.73 5.95 -31.13
CA TYR A 250 7.84 6.81 -29.96
C TYR A 250 7.08 6.27 -28.74
N LEU A 251 5.97 5.54 -28.94
CA LEU A 251 5.24 4.89 -27.86
C LEU A 251 6.07 3.76 -27.26
N CYS A 252 6.62 2.87 -28.09
CA CYS A 252 7.47 1.77 -27.62
C CYS A 252 8.72 2.30 -26.91
N SER A 253 9.40 3.32 -27.47
CA SER A 253 10.54 3.96 -26.81
C SER A 253 10.17 4.60 -25.47
N TYR A 254 8.99 5.21 -25.38
CA TYR A 254 8.49 5.76 -24.12
C TYR A 254 8.24 4.64 -23.09
N LEU A 255 7.57 3.56 -23.48
CA LEU A 255 7.28 2.44 -22.58
C LEU A 255 8.55 1.79 -22.05
N VAL A 256 9.62 1.67 -22.84
CA VAL A 256 10.92 1.17 -22.36
C VAL A 256 11.43 1.99 -21.17
N ASN A 257 11.21 3.31 -21.16
CA ASN A 257 11.72 4.22 -20.14
C ASN A 257 10.80 4.40 -18.92
N TYR A 258 9.49 4.16 -19.08
CA TYR A 258 8.51 4.50 -18.06
C TYR A 258 7.62 3.33 -17.59
N ALA A 259 7.50 2.25 -18.37
CA ALA A 259 6.65 1.11 -18.01
C ALA A 259 7.32 0.25 -16.93
N ARG A 260 6.91 0.45 -15.67
CA ARG A 260 7.47 -0.24 -14.50
C ARG A 260 7.53 -1.78 -14.63
N PRO A 261 6.50 -2.49 -15.17
CA PRO A 261 6.57 -3.94 -15.34
C PRO A 261 7.70 -4.39 -16.27
N LEU A 262 8.10 -3.56 -17.23
CA LEU A 262 9.23 -3.85 -18.13
C LEU A 262 10.57 -3.58 -17.46
N ILE A 263 10.66 -2.50 -16.68
CA ILE A 263 11.90 -2.05 -16.02
C ILE A 263 12.28 -2.96 -14.84
N TYR A 264 11.29 -3.38 -14.04
CA TYR A 264 11.50 -4.02 -12.74
C TYR A 264 11.10 -5.50 -12.66
N SER A 265 10.76 -6.13 -13.79
CA SER A 265 10.44 -7.56 -13.85
C SER A 265 11.43 -8.32 -14.73
N THR A 266 11.77 -9.54 -14.34
CA THR A 266 12.60 -10.43 -15.17
C THR A 266 11.85 -10.74 -16.47
N PHE A 267 12.54 -10.61 -17.60
CA PHE A 267 11.93 -10.79 -18.93
C PHE A 267 11.64 -12.27 -19.26
N LEU A 268 11.00 -12.50 -20.42
CA LEU A 268 10.66 -13.84 -20.90
C LEU A 268 11.91 -14.69 -21.13
N PRO A 269 11.88 -15.99 -20.76
CA PRO A 269 12.98 -16.89 -21.06
C PRO A 269 13.10 -17.12 -22.58
N TYR A 270 14.30 -17.51 -23.03
CA TYR A 270 14.60 -17.69 -24.45
C TYR A 270 13.69 -18.73 -25.13
N SER A 271 13.37 -19.81 -24.41
CA SER A 271 12.40 -20.82 -24.86
C SER A 271 11.01 -20.24 -25.13
N SER A 272 10.53 -19.30 -24.31
CA SER A 272 9.26 -18.62 -24.57
C SER A 272 9.32 -17.77 -25.83
N LEU A 273 10.41 -17.02 -26.05
CA LEU A 273 10.58 -16.20 -27.26
C LEU A 273 10.58 -17.06 -28.53
N ILE A 274 11.30 -18.18 -28.53
CA ILE A 274 11.30 -19.14 -29.64
C ILE A 274 9.90 -19.73 -29.85
N SER A 275 9.22 -20.12 -28.78
CA SER A 275 7.86 -20.66 -28.85
C SER A 275 6.89 -19.65 -29.47
N VAL A 276 6.97 -18.37 -29.08
CA VAL A 276 6.18 -17.30 -29.70
C VAL A 276 6.46 -17.22 -31.19
N ARG A 277 7.74 -17.14 -31.59
CA ARG A 277 8.13 -17.08 -33.00
C ARG A 277 7.54 -18.25 -33.80
N CYS A 278 7.70 -19.48 -33.30
CA CYS A 278 7.20 -20.69 -33.96
C CYS A 278 5.66 -20.69 -34.04
N ALA A 279 4.97 -20.20 -33.01
CA ALA A 279 3.50 -20.13 -33.00
C ALA A 279 2.97 -19.21 -34.11
N TYR A 280 3.65 -18.08 -34.35
CA TYR A 280 3.31 -17.17 -35.46
C TYR A 280 3.55 -17.81 -36.84
N GLU A 281 4.53 -18.69 -36.98
CA GLU A 281 4.79 -19.40 -38.25
C GLU A 281 3.77 -20.53 -38.51
N VAL A 282 3.34 -21.22 -37.46
CA VAL A 282 2.44 -22.39 -37.57
C VAL A 282 0.97 -21.99 -37.67
N MET A 283 0.59 -20.79 -37.23
CA MET A 283 -0.82 -20.33 -37.28
C MET A 283 -1.34 -20.16 -38.72
N SER A 284 -1.78 -21.27 -39.31
CA SER A 284 -2.24 -21.32 -40.69
C SER A 284 -3.71 -20.90 -40.83
N GLY A 285 -4.12 -20.59 -42.07
CA GLY A 285 -5.54 -20.36 -42.40
C GLY A 285 -6.43 -21.60 -42.26
N GLY A 286 -5.85 -22.81 -42.31
CA GLY A 286 -6.59 -24.07 -42.22
C GLY A 286 -7.22 -24.29 -40.85
N LEU A 287 -6.45 -24.09 -39.78
CA LEU A 287 -6.92 -24.22 -38.39
C LEU A 287 -8.06 -23.24 -38.09
N ARG A 288 -7.92 -21.98 -38.50
CA ARG A 288 -8.96 -20.95 -38.31
C ARG A 288 -10.24 -21.26 -39.08
N ARG A 289 -10.12 -21.76 -40.31
CA ARG A 289 -11.29 -22.20 -41.11
C ARG A 289 -12.01 -23.35 -40.42
N HIS A 290 -11.27 -24.33 -39.89
CA HIS A 290 -11.87 -25.44 -39.16
C HIS A 290 -12.55 -24.99 -37.86
N LEU A 291 -11.90 -24.13 -37.07
CA LEU A 291 -12.49 -23.52 -35.87
C LEU A 291 -13.83 -22.82 -36.18
N ARG A 292 -13.90 -22.02 -37.25
CA ARG A 292 -15.15 -21.37 -37.68
C ARG A 292 -16.25 -22.39 -38.02
N LYS A 293 -15.90 -23.51 -38.67
CA LYS A 293 -16.86 -24.60 -38.93
C LYS A 293 -17.38 -25.21 -37.63
N LEU A 294 -16.52 -25.44 -36.63
CA LEU A 294 -16.93 -25.99 -35.33
C LEU A 294 -17.81 -25.00 -34.54
N ILE A 295 -17.50 -23.71 -34.57
CA ILE A 295 -18.35 -22.66 -33.96
C ILE A 295 -19.73 -22.66 -34.64
N HIS A 296 -19.77 -22.73 -35.97
CA HIS A 296 -21.02 -22.82 -36.71
C HIS A 296 -21.81 -24.10 -36.36
N LEU A 297 -21.14 -25.25 -36.28
CA LEU A 297 -21.74 -26.52 -35.86
C LEU A 297 -22.36 -26.41 -34.46
N PHE A 298 -21.60 -25.88 -33.49
CA PHE A 298 -22.08 -25.67 -32.13
C PHE A 298 -23.35 -24.80 -32.10
N ARG A 299 -23.30 -23.63 -32.76
CA ARG A 299 -24.40 -22.66 -32.74
C ARG A 299 -25.65 -23.13 -33.49
N SER A 300 -25.48 -23.81 -34.62
CA SER A 300 -26.59 -24.32 -35.42
C SER A 300 -27.24 -25.58 -34.83
N SER A 301 -26.49 -26.35 -34.03
CA SER A 301 -26.97 -27.63 -33.49
C SER A 301 -27.47 -27.55 -32.06
N LEU A 302 -27.11 -26.51 -31.29
CA LEU A 302 -27.55 -26.35 -29.90
C LEU A 302 -29.04 -26.01 -29.82
N ARG A 303 -29.82 -26.87 -29.15
CA ARG A 303 -31.28 -26.73 -28.98
C ARG A 303 -31.63 -26.30 -27.57
N ILE A 304 -31.42 -25.03 -27.27
CA ILE A 304 -31.86 -24.38 -26.02
C ILE A 304 -32.70 -23.13 -26.34
N PRO A 305 -33.46 -22.59 -25.36
CA PRO A 305 -34.12 -21.30 -25.53
C PRO A 305 -33.13 -20.22 -26.04
N PRO A 306 -33.45 -19.48 -27.13
CA PRO A 306 -32.51 -18.56 -27.76
C PRO A 306 -31.97 -17.47 -26.83
N ASP A 307 -32.76 -17.06 -25.84
CA ASP A 307 -32.40 -16.07 -24.81
C ASP A 307 -31.34 -16.57 -23.82
N MET A 308 -31.13 -17.88 -23.72
CA MET A 308 -30.08 -18.47 -22.91
C MET A 308 -28.72 -18.50 -23.61
N LEU A 309 -28.65 -18.40 -24.93
CA LEU A 309 -27.38 -18.39 -25.67
C LEU A 309 -26.92 -16.95 -25.92
N LEU A 310 -25.67 -16.63 -25.55
CA LEU A 310 -25.10 -15.33 -25.90
C LEU A 310 -24.95 -15.17 -27.42
N PRO A 311 -25.14 -13.95 -27.95
CA PRO A 311 -25.03 -13.65 -29.38
C PRO A 311 -23.55 -13.55 -29.82
N SER A 312 -22.73 -14.54 -29.48
CA SER A 312 -21.31 -14.58 -29.82
C SER A 312 -21.07 -15.38 -31.11
N THR A 313 -20.37 -14.76 -32.06
CA THR A 313 -19.87 -15.42 -33.28
C THR A 313 -18.41 -15.88 -33.14
N SER A 314 -17.79 -15.66 -31.97
CA SER A 314 -16.39 -15.97 -31.70
C SER A 314 -16.19 -17.39 -31.14
N PRO A 315 -14.94 -17.84 -30.91
CA PRO A 315 -14.69 -19.11 -30.21
C PRO A 315 -15.21 -19.15 -28.77
N ILE A 316 -15.54 -17.99 -28.18
CA ILE A 316 -16.05 -17.88 -26.82
C ILE A 316 -17.58 -17.90 -26.87
N GLN A 317 -18.19 -18.97 -26.40
CA GLN A 317 -19.64 -19.14 -26.31
C GLN A 317 -20.08 -19.06 -24.84
N GLY A 318 -21.32 -18.60 -24.61
CA GLY A 318 -21.87 -18.48 -23.26
C GLY A 318 -23.31 -18.96 -23.19
N VAL A 319 -23.57 -19.89 -22.27
CA VAL A 319 -24.94 -20.33 -21.95
C VAL A 319 -25.33 -19.75 -20.59
N ILE A 320 -26.31 -18.84 -20.59
CA ILE A 320 -26.80 -18.14 -19.40
C ILE A 320 -27.57 -19.12 -18.51
N ILE A 321 -27.13 -19.25 -17.27
CA ILE A 321 -27.74 -20.06 -16.23
C ILE A 321 -27.87 -19.18 -14.98
N PRO A 322 -29.03 -18.54 -14.75
CA PRO A 322 -29.20 -17.60 -13.66
C PRO A 322 -28.97 -18.24 -12.29
N GLY A 323 -28.09 -17.63 -11.49
CA GLY A 323 -27.76 -18.04 -10.12
C GLY A 323 -26.42 -18.79 -9.98
N ASN A 324 -25.59 -18.33 -9.04
CA ASN A 324 -24.24 -18.86 -8.78
C ASN A 324 -24.23 -20.36 -8.47
N ASP A 325 -25.17 -20.86 -7.65
CA ASP A 325 -25.20 -22.27 -7.26
C ASP A 325 -25.54 -23.17 -8.45
N LYS A 326 -26.56 -22.77 -9.22
CA LYS A 326 -27.07 -23.49 -10.38
C LYS A 326 -26.02 -23.61 -11.48
N VAL A 327 -25.33 -22.52 -11.82
CA VAL A 327 -24.27 -22.57 -12.85
C VAL A 327 -23.09 -23.44 -12.40
N VAL A 328 -22.74 -23.42 -11.11
CA VAL A 328 -21.68 -24.27 -10.55
C VAL A 328 -22.07 -25.74 -10.60
N GLU A 329 -23.29 -26.08 -10.19
CA GLU A 329 -23.81 -27.45 -10.24
C GLU A 329 -23.86 -27.99 -11.67
N MET A 330 -24.37 -27.20 -12.61
CA MET A 330 -24.45 -27.60 -14.02
C MET A 330 -23.06 -27.79 -14.63
N CYS A 331 -22.09 -26.92 -14.31
CA CYS A 331 -20.71 -27.12 -14.76
C CYS A 331 -20.11 -28.42 -14.20
N LYS A 332 -20.41 -28.78 -12.94
CA LYS A 332 -19.95 -30.07 -12.38
C LYS A 332 -20.54 -31.26 -13.13
N LEU A 333 -21.83 -31.22 -13.47
CA LEU A 333 -22.47 -32.29 -14.25
C LEU A 333 -21.84 -32.45 -15.64
N ILE A 334 -21.60 -31.34 -16.33
CA ILE A 334 -20.92 -31.34 -17.65
C ILE A 334 -19.48 -31.87 -17.52
N GLN A 335 -18.76 -31.46 -16.48
CA GLN A 335 -17.41 -31.96 -16.18
C GLN A 335 -17.42 -33.46 -15.86
N SER A 336 -18.39 -33.96 -15.10
CA SER A 336 -18.57 -35.40 -14.84
C SER A 336 -18.89 -36.21 -16.09
N ALA A 337 -19.49 -35.58 -17.10
CA ALA A 337 -19.71 -36.18 -18.42
C ALA A 337 -18.47 -36.14 -19.33
N GLY A 338 -17.32 -35.64 -18.84
CA GLY A 338 -16.06 -35.62 -19.57
C GLY A 338 -15.81 -34.35 -20.40
N TYR A 339 -16.52 -33.24 -20.13
CA TYR A 339 -16.34 -31.98 -20.85
C TYR A 339 -15.93 -30.84 -19.92
N ASN A 340 -14.77 -30.24 -20.18
CA ASN A 340 -14.22 -29.20 -19.31
C ASN A 340 -14.83 -27.84 -19.65
N VAL A 341 -15.73 -27.35 -18.79
CA VAL A 341 -16.31 -26.00 -18.88
C VAL A 341 -16.13 -25.24 -17.56
N LYS A 342 -16.30 -23.91 -17.56
CA LYS A 342 -16.16 -23.09 -16.33
C LYS A 342 -17.39 -22.22 -16.05
N PRO A 343 -17.81 -22.13 -14.77
CA PRO A 343 -18.88 -21.22 -14.37
C PRO A 343 -18.34 -19.79 -14.21
N ILE A 344 -18.99 -18.83 -14.86
CA ILE A 344 -18.81 -17.40 -14.65
C ILE A 344 -19.95 -16.88 -13.77
N ARG A 345 -19.57 -16.30 -12.63
CA ARG A 345 -20.46 -16.02 -11.49
C ARG A 345 -20.57 -14.53 -11.23
N SER A 346 -21.67 -14.09 -10.64
CA SER A 346 -21.77 -12.75 -10.07
C SER A 346 -20.83 -12.63 -8.86
N PRO A 347 -20.01 -11.57 -8.74
CA PRO A 347 -20.14 -10.27 -9.42
C PRO A 347 -19.27 -10.09 -10.68
N THR A 348 -18.59 -11.12 -11.19
CA THR A 348 -17.82 -11.01 -12.44
C THR A 348 -18.72 -10.67 -13.64
N VAL A 349 -19.93 -11.20 -13.63
CA VAL A 349 -21.02 -10.81 -14.54
C VAL A 349 -22.22 -10.33 -13.71
N PRO A 350 -23.14 -9.51 -14.27
CA PRO A 350 -24.32 -9.06 -13.54
C PRO A 350 -25.16 -10.21 -12.97
N LYS A 351 -25.83 -9.99 -11.83
CA LYS A 351 -26.73 -10.98 -11.23
C LYS A 351 -27.85 -11.35 -12.20
N GLY A 352 -28.13 -12.64 -12.35
CA GLY A 352 -29.10 -13.16 -13.32
C GLY A 352 -28.52 -13.35 -14.73
N ARG A 353 -27.27 -12.95 -14.95
CA ARG A 353 -26.50 -13.16 -16.20
C ARG A 353 -25.31 -14.10 -15.97
N GLU A 354 -25.31 -14.87 -14.88
CA GLU A 354 -24.36 -15.97 -14.66
C GLU A 354 -24.43 -16.96 -15.82
N ARG A 355 -23.30 -17.57 -16.18
CA ARG A 355 -23.20 -18.37 -17.41
C ARG A 355 -22.11 -19.42 -17.38
N ILE A 356 -22.29 -20.45 -18.17
CA ILE A 356 -21.23 -21.40 -18.52
C ILE A 356 -20.44 -20.78 -19.66
N ARG A 357 -19.15 -20.55 -19.44
CA ARG A 357 -18.24 -20.11 -20.50
C ARG A 357 -17.63 -21.33 -21.18
N ILE A 358 -17.80 -21.37 -22.49
CA ILE A 358 -17.38 -22.46 -23.37
C ILE A 358 -16.40 -21.87 -24.38
N CYS A 359 -15.21 -22.42 -24.46
CA CYS A 359 -14.22 -22.09 -25.49
C CYS A 359 -14.18 -23.23 -26.50
N ILE A 360 -14.48 -22.94 -27.77
CA ILE A 360 -14.33 -23.90 -28.85
C ILE A 360 -12.91 -23.80 -29.39
N HIS A 361 -12.26 -24.94 -29.60
CA HIS A 361 -10.89 -25.05 -30.08
C HIS A 361 -10.84 -25.70 -31.46
N ALA A 362 -9.83 -25.35 -32.26
CA ALA A 362 -9.57 -26.01 -33.55
C ALA A 362 -9.18 -27.48 -33.40
N SER A 363 -8.81 -27.93 -32.20
CA SER A 363 -8.50 -29.33 -31.88
C SER A 363 -9.71 -30.16 -31.46
N ASN A 364 -10.88 -29.55 -31.25
CA ASN A 364 -12.09 -30.31 -30.90
C ASN A 364 -12.63 -31.08 -32.10
N THR A 365 -13.13 -32.29 -31.87
CA THR A 365 -13.82 -33.06 -32.91
C THR A 365 -15.31 -32.70 -32.99
N GLU A 366 -15.96 -33.00 -34.12
CA GLU A 366 -17.41 -32.81 -34.24
C GLU A 366 -18.19 -33.67 -33.24
N GLU A 367 -17.69 -34.87 -32.93
CA GLU A 367 -18.29 -35.79 -31.96
C GLU A 367 -18.23 -35.21 -30.55
N GLN A 368 -17.10 -34.57 -30.19
CA GLN A 368 -16.95 -33.86 -28.91
C GLN A 368 -17.92 -32.67 -28.82
N ILE A 369 -18.07 -31.89 -29.88
CA ILE A 369 -19.06 -30.79 -29.95
C ILE A 369 -20.47 -31.37 -29.75
N LYS A 370 -20.89 -32.34 -30.57
CA LYS A 370 -22.22 -32.98 -30.50
C LYS A 370 -22.47 -33.64 -29.14
N GLY A 371 -21.43 -34.21 -28.53
CA GLY A 371 -21.47 -34.77 -27.19
C GLY A 371 -21.72 -33.71 -26.11
N LEU A 372 -20.96 -32.61 -26.13
CA LEU A 372 -21.16 -31.47 -25.23
C LEU A 372 -22.57 -30.89 -25.37
N LEU A 373 -23.04 -30.68 -26.60
CA LEU A 373 -24.38 -30.15 -26.88
C LEU A 373 -25.48 -30.99 -26.24
N ARG A 374 -25.46 -32.31 -26.41
CA ARG A 374 -26.41 -33.24 -25.77
C ARG A 374 -26.43 -33.09 -24.25
N VAL A 375 -25.26 -33.02 -23.63
CA VAL A 375 -25.16 -32.87 -22.17
C VAL A 375 -25.71 -31.52 -21.71
N ILE A 376 -25.40 -30.43 -22.42
CA ILE A 376 -25.96 -29.10 -22.12
C ILE A 376 -27.48 -29.11 -22.24
N GLU A 377 -28.03 -29.64 -23.34
CA GLU A 377 -29.46 -29.75 -23.57
C GLU A 377 -30.15 -30.58 -22.49
N ASP A 378 -29.60 -31.74 -22.13
CA ASP A 378 -30.11 -32.58 -21.05
C ASP A 378 -30.11 -31.86 -19.70
N CYS A 379 -29.04 -31.13 -19.39
CA CYS A 379 -28.95 -30.38 -18.14
C CYS A 379 -29.95 -29.22 -18.12
N VAL A 380 -30.11 -28.50 -19.24
CA VAL A 380 -31.03 -27.36 -19.36
C VAL A 380 -32.47 -27.86 -19.27
N ASN A 381 -32.82 -28.93 -19.98
CA ASN A 381 -34.15 -29.54 -19.95
C ASN A 381 -34.52 -30.03 -18.54
N LYS A 382 -33.61 -30.73 -17.86
CA LYS A 382 -33.81 -31.15 -16.45
C LYS A 382 -34.02 -29.95 -15.53
N HIS A 383 -33.27 -28.87 -15.72
CA HIS A 383 -33.37 -27.66 -14.92
C HIS A 383 -34.67 -26.88 -15.17
N ILE A 384 -35.14 -26.81 -16.42
CA ILE A 384 -36.43 -26.21 -16.79
C ILE A 384 -37.59 -27.02 -16.18
N LEU A 385 -37.54 -28.36 -16.25
CA LEU A 385 -38.55 -29.25 -15.67
C LEU A 385 -38.60 -29.16 -14.13
N TYR A 386 -37.45 -29.06 -13.45
CA TYR A 386 -37.41 -28.83 -12.00
C TYR A 386 -37.99 -27.47 -11.59
N SER A 387 -37.78 -26.44 -12.42
CA SER A 387 -38.32 -25.10 -12.18
C SER A 387 -39.84 -25.04 -12.41
N ALA A 388 -40.38 -25.86 -13.32
CA ALA A 388 -41.82 -25.98 -13.57
C ALA A 388 -42.58 -26.66 -12.42
N ASN A 389 -41.98 -27.67 -11.76
CA ASN A 389 -42.60 -28.38 -10.62
C ASN A 389 -42.63 -27.56 -9.32
N VAL A 390 -41.80 -26.52 -9.18
CA VAL A 390 -41.79 -25.62 -8.01
C VAL A 390 -42.76 -24.43 -8.19
N THR A 391 -43.27 -24.19 -9.40
CA THR A 391 -44.20 -23.07 -9.69
C THR A 391 -45.68 -23.34 -9.44
N ASN A 392 -46.03 -24.40 -8.70
CA ASN A 392 -47.42 -24.74 -8.36
C ASN A 392 -47.94 -24.06 -7.08
N LEU A 393 -47.59 -22.78 -6.86
CA LEU A 393 -48.21 -21.91 -5.87
C LEU A 393 -48.36 -20.49 -6.45
N GLN A 394 -49.58 -20.25 -6.94
CA GLN A 394 -50.24 -18.97 -7.26
C GLN A 394 -49.52 -17.99 -8.21
N ARG A 395 -49.93 -18.03 -9.49
CA ARG A 395 -49.91 -16.89 -10.42
C ARG A 395 -51.35 -16.37 -10.63
N PRO A 396 -51.61 -15.06 -10.56
CA PRO A 396 -52.69 -14.49 -11.35
C PRO A 396 -52.19 -14.23 -12.78
N LYS A 397 -53.03 -14.64 -13.74
CA LYS A 397 -52.85 -14.52 -15.19
C LYS A 397 -52.83 -13.06 -15.62
N PHE A 398 -51.98 -12.71 -16.59
CA PHE A 398 -52.35 -11.73 -17.60
C PHE A 398 -51.86 -12.15 -18.99
N CYS A 399 -52.83 -12.23 -19.91
CA CYS A 399 -52.69 -12.46 -21.34
C CYS A 399 -52.19 -11.18 -22.03
N PHE A 400 -51.40 -11.35 -23.09
CA PHE A 400 -51.14 -10.32 -24.09
C PHE A 400 -52.08 -10.50 -25.27
N SER A 401 -52.72 -9.41 -25.70
CA SER A 401 -53.10 -9.13 -27.10
C SER A 401 -53.52 -7.66 -27.24
N PRO A 402 -53.28 -7.00 -28.39
CA PRO A 402 -53.10 -5.55 -28.52
C PRO A 402 -54.32 -4.84 -29.14
N THR A 403 -54.51 -3.54 -28.86
CA THR A 403 -55.09 -2.52 -29.78
C THR A 403 -55.30 -1.14 -29.13
N CYS A 404 -55.01 -0.10 -29.92
CA CYS A 404 -55.65 1.21 -30.02
C CYS A 404 -55.70 2.27 -28.88
N HIS A 405 -55.17 3.44 -29.29
CA HIS A 405 -55.78 4.79 -29.28
C HIS A 405 -55.42 5.83 -28.17
N TYR A 406 -54.77 6.89 -28.66
CA TYR A 406 -54.73 8.33 -28.30
C TYR A 406 -55.92 8.87 -27.44
N PRO A 407 -55.77 9.98 -26.66
CA PRO A 407 -55.64 11.32 -27.25
C PRO A 407 -54.80 12.40 -26.52
N ALA A 408 -54.72 13.53 -27.23
CA ALA A 408 -53.95 14.77 -27.09
C ALA A 408 -54.30 15.71 -25.91
N LEU A 409 -53.44 16.74 -25.69
CA LEU A 409 -53.73 18.14 -25.33
C LEU A 409 -52.38 18.91 -25.17
N ARG A 410 -51.83 19.61 -26.18
CA ARG A 410 -51.95 21.04 -26.58
C ARG A 410 -51.76 22.14 -25.50
N TYR A 411 -50.60 22.82 -25.60
CA TYR A 411 -50.27 24.28 -25.50
C TYR A 411 -50.66 25.11 -24.23
N PRO A 412 -50.14 26.35 -23.98
CA PRO A 412 -49.34 27.24 -24.86
C PRO A 412 -48.11 28.00 -24.29
N THR A 413 -47.32 28.47 -25.27
CA THR A 413 -46.42 29.65 -25.43
C THR A 413 -46.56 30.89 -24.53
N GLN A 414 -45.45 31.63 -24.32
CA GLN A 414 -45.27 33.02 -24.81
C GLN A 414 -43.90 33.69 -24.48
N ILE A 415 -43.34 34.39 -25.50
CA ILE A 415 -42.64 35.72 -25.50
C ILE A 415 -41.22 35.82 -24.87
N HIS A 416 -40.25 36.63 -25.33
CA HIS A 416 -39.76 37.21 -26.59
C HIS A 416 -38.54 38.12 -26.20
N LEU A 417 -37.51 38.18 -27.06
CA LEU A 417 -36.74 39.40 -27.44
C LEU A 417 -35.57 40.00 -26.60
N LEU A 418 -34.53 40.39 -27.38
CA LEU A 418 -33.45 41.40 -27.24
C LEU A 418 -32.03 40.88 -26.89
N LEU A 419 -31.09 40.65 -27.82
CA LEU A 419 -30.31 41.51 -28.75
C LEU A 419 -29.15 42.35 -28.14
N ARG A 420 -27.95 42.14 -28.73
CA ARG A 420 -26.75 43.03 -28.88
C ARG A 420 -25.84 43.16 -27.63
N ALA A 421 -24.50 43.22 -27.71
CA ALA A 421 -23.55 43.46 -28.79
C ALA A 421 -22.07 43.20 -28.34
N PHE A 422 -21.22 42.76 -29.30
CA PHE A 422 -19.81 43.13 -29.58
C PHE A 422 -18.66 42.99 -28.53
N LEU A 423 -17.61 42.23 -28.94
CA LEU A 423 -16.17 42.36 -28.60
C LEU A 423 -15.57 43.70 -29.15
N PRO A 424 -14.26 44.10 -28.97
CA PRO A 424 -13.14 43.66 -28.09
C PRO A 424 -12.27 44.84 -27.50
N ARG A 425 -11.16 44.48 -26.79
CA ARG A 425 -9.78 45.12 -26.77
C ARG A 425 -9.21 45.71 -25.46
N TYR A 426 -8.04 45.14 -25.13
CA TYR A 426 -6.75 45.75 -24.76
C TYR A 426 -6.49 46.36 -23.37
N LEU A 427 -5.24 46.11 -22.98
CA LEU A 427 -4.55 46.33 -21.71
C LEU A 427 -4.40 47.78 -21.26
N SER A 428 -4.28 47.87 -19.94
CA SER A 428 -3.54 48.86 -19.14
C SER A 428 -4.35 50.00 -18.50
N ARG A 429 -3.94 50.29 -17.25
CA ARG A 429 -4.30 51.42 -16.38
C ARG A 429 -5.66 51.33 -15.69
N MET A 430 -5.65 50.91 -14.43
CA MET A 430 -5.56 51.84 -13.29
C MET A 430 -5.78 51.09 -11.98
N SER A 431 -4.86 51.34 -11.05
CA SER A 431 -5.07 51.27 -9.62
C SER A 431 -6.46 51.78 -9.22
N ARG A 432 -7.34 50.88 -8.77
CA ARG A 432 -8.46 51.21 -7.89
C ARG A 432 -8.61 50.08 -6.88
N SER A 433 -8.43 50.46 -5.63
CA SER A 433 -8.86 49.73 -4.45
C SER A 433 -10.33 49.34 -4.60
N THR A 434 -10.60 48.06 -4.84
CA THR A 434 -11.92 47.49 -4.56
C THR A 434 -11.88 46.95 -3.14
N SER A 435 -12.56 47.67 -2.25
CA SER A 435 -13.03 47.15 -0.97
C SER A 435 -13.73 45.81 -1.22
N VAL A 436 -13.08 44.72 -0.83
CA VAL A 436 -13.71 43.41 -0.76
C VAL A 436 -14.82 43.52 0.29
N SER A 437 -16.07 43.41 -0.14
CA SER A 437 -17.18 43.16 0.76
C SER A 437 -16.87 41.86 1.50
N SER A 438 -16.74 41.96 2.82
CA SER A 438 -16.61 40.82 3.73
C SER A 438 -17.92 40.04 3.72
N ASP A 439 -18.06 39.11 2.77
CA ASP A 439 -18.99 38.00 2.93
C ASP A 439 -18.50 37.21 4.14
N SER A 440 -19.14 37.44 5.29
CA SER A 440 -18.79 36.79 6.54
C SER A 440 -18.90 35.28 6.37
N LEU A 441 -17.81 34.60 6.68
CA LEU A 441 -17.68 33.16 6.56
C LEU A 441 -18.77 32.46 7.38
N ASP A 442 -19.76 31.84 6.71
CA ASP A 442 -20.92 31.22 7.34
C ASP A 442 -20.50 29.97 8.15
N THR A 443 -20.26 30.17 9.44
CA THR A 443 -19.78 29.14 10.38
C THR A 443 -20.82 28.06 10.67
N SER A 444 -22.10 28.28 10.36
CA SER A 444 -23.19 27.34 10.65
C SER A 444 -23.05 25.99 9.92
N LYS A 445 -22.29 25.96 8.83
CA LYS A 445 -22.04 24.78 7.98
C LYS A 445 -20.91 23.87 8.49
N TYR A 446 -20.20 24.28 9.55
CA TYR A 446 -18.98 23.61 10.01
C TYR A 446 -19.06 23.17 11.48
N ASN A 447 -18.32 22.12 11.82
CA ASN A 447 -17.94 21.79 13.18
C ASN A 447 -16.63 22.50 13.50
N ILE A 448 -16.57 23.16 14.66
CA ILE A 448 -15.35 23.84 15.12
C ILE A 448 -14.57 22.87 15.98
N ILE A 449 -13.32 22.63 15.63
CA ILE A 449 -12.38 21.86 16.43
C ILE A 449 -11.31 22.82 16.94
N SER A 450 -11.11 22.84 18.26
CA SER A 450 -10.07 23.65 18.89
C SER A 450 -8.95 22.74 19.39
N GLU A 451 -7.71 23.06 19.02
CA GLU A 451 -6.52 22.36 19.50
C GLU A 451 -5.38 23.37 19.68
N GLY A 452 -4.84 23.45 20.89
CA GLY A 452 -3.94 24.54 21.28
C GLY A 452 -4.59 25.90 21.03
N LYS A 453 -3.87 26.81 20.37
CA LYS A 453 -4.38 28.14 20.00
C LYS A 453 -5.09 28.17 18.65
N ALA A 454 -5.12 27.05 17.94
CA ALA A 454 -5.75 26.93 16.63
C ALA A 454 -7.22 26.48 16.73
N LYS A 455 -8.06 27.06 15.87
CA LYS A 455 -9.44 26.62 15.68
C LYS A 455 -9.68 26.31 14.21
N ILE A 456 -10.06 25.09 13.88
CA ILE A 456 -10.27 24.69 12.48
C ILE A 456 -11.73 24.36 12.22
N LEU A 457 -12.20 24.79 11.05
CA LEU A 457 -13.54 24.55 10.55
C LEU A 457 -13.56 23.26 9.73
N PHE A 458 -14.32 22.27 10.21
CA PHE A 458 -14.55 21.02 9.48
C PHE A 458 -15.94 20.98 8.90
N PRO A 459 -16.13 20.64 7.61
CA PRO A 459 -17.45 20.44 7.07
C PRO A 459 -18.18 19.37 7.89
N LYS A 460 -19.42 19.63 8.33
CA LYS A 460 -20.24 18.68 9.11
C LYS A 460 -20.38 17.30 8.43
N ASP A 461 -20.14 17.30 7.14
CA ASP A 461 -20.27 16.19 6.23
C ASP A 461 -19.02 15.30 6.09
N ASN A 462 -17.86 15.74 6.56
CA ASN A 462 -16.56 15.10 6.28
C ASN A 462 -15.83 14.71 7.57
N GLU A 463 -16.09 13.51 8.10
CA GLU A 463 -15.55 13.01 9.39
C GLU A 463 -14.05 12.63 9.37
N VAL A 464 -13.40 12.71 8.20
CA VAL A 464 -12.18 11.93 7.90
C VAL A 464 -10.87 12.69 8.15
N PHE A 465 -10.89 14.03 8.20
CA PHE A 465 -9.66 14.82 8.19
C PHE A 465 -9.08 15.22 9.56
N TYR A 466 -9.81 15.02 10.67
CA TYR A 466 -9.28 15.26 12.02
C TYR A 466 -9.06 13.96 12.79
N ASN A 467 -7.85 13.82 13.33
CA ASN A 467 -7.48 12.70 14.17
C ASN A 467 -7.00 13.20 15.54
N ASN A 468 -7.84 13.03 16.57
CA ASN A 468 -7.55 13.37 17.96
C ASN A 468 -6.30 12.63 18.46
N VAL A 469 -6.02 11.43 17.94
CA VAL A 469 -4.87 10.62 18.36
C VAL A 469 -3.52 11.28 18.03
N GLN A 470 -3.51 12.21 17.07
CA GLN A 470 -2.31 12.93 16.63
C GLN A 470 -2.05 14.22 17.44
N GLU A 471 -2.84 14.51 18.49
CA GLU A 471 -2.67 15.71 19.33
C GLU A 471 -1.29 15.69 20.02
N PHE A 472 -0.85 14.54 20.55
CA PHE A 472 0.50 14.39 21.11
C PHE A 472 1.60 14.68 20.09
N ASN A 473 1.45 14.22 18.84
CA ASN A 473 2.43 14.49 17.77
C ASN A 473 2.56 16.00 17.50
N ARG A 474 1.44 16.71 17.48
CA ARG A 474 1.43 18.16 17.23
C ARG A 474 2.02 18.93 18.41
N ASP A 475 1.66 18.58 19.64
CA ASP A 475 2.22 19.19 20.86
C ASP A 475 3.74 18.98 20.96
N ILE A 476 4.22 17.74 20.83
CA ILE A 476 5.66 17.45 20.90
C ILE A 476 6.44 18.13 19.77
N SER A 477 5.84 18.27 18.58
CA SER A 477 6.48 19.00 17.49
C SER A 477 6.65 20.48 17.82
N ILE A 478 5.67 21.13 18.45
CA ILE A 478 5.77 22.53 18.86
C ILE A 478 6.88 22.72 19.89
N ALA A 479 6.93 21.85 20.91
CA ALA A 479 7.99 21.91 21.92
C ALA A 479 9.38 21.73 21.30
N VAL A 480 9.56 20.72 20.44
CA VAL A 480 10.84 20.48 19.75
C VAL A 480 11.23 21.64 18.85
N ILE A 481 10.30 22.21 18.09
CA ILE A 481 10.60 23.33 17.17
C ILE A 481 10.95 24.58 17.97
N LYS A 482 10.29 24.87 19.09
CA LYS A 482 10.64 25.99 19.98
C LYS A 482 12.08 25.85 20.48
N THR A 483 12.40 24.74 21.14
CA THR A 483 13.75 24.47 21.67
C THR A 483 14.80 24.53 20.56
N TRP A 484 14.52 23.95 19.39
CA TRP A 484 15.44 24.03 18.24
C TRP A 484 15.57 25.46 17.72
N SER A 485 14.49 26.23 17.61
CA SER A 485 14.51 27.59 17.08
C SER A 485 15.34 28.54 17.93
N ASP A 486 15.31 28.36 19.25
CA ASP A 486 16.14 29.12 20.19
C ASP A 486 17.61 28.77 20.01
N ILE A 487 17.97 27.47 20.00
CA ILE A 487 19.33 27.00 19.72
C ILE A 487 19.82 27.51 18.35
N PHE A 488 18.97 27.43 17.34
CA PHE A 488 19.32 27.84 15.97
C PHE A 488 19.53 29.36 15.90
N SER A 489 18.73 30.15 16.62
CA SER A 489 18.91 31.59 16.74
C SER A 489 20.22 31.95 17.44
N GLU A 490 20.53 31.29 18.58
CA GLU A 490 21.79 31.45 19.32
C GLU A 490 23.01 31.16 18.41
N GLU A 491 22.96 30.06 17.65
CA GLU A 491 24.04 29.70 16.71
C GLU A 491 24.24 30.74 15.59
N LYS A 492 23.16 31.34 15.09
CA LYS A 492 23.20 32.38 14.06
C LYS A 492 23.73 33.69 14.63
N GLU A 493 23.32 34.03 15.84
CA GLU A 493 23.80 35.19 16.57
C GLU A 493 25.30 35.11 16.81
N VAL A 494 25.81 33.99 17.33
CA VAL A 494 27.26 33.78 17.53
C VAL A 494 28.03 33.95 16.23
N LYS A 495 27.52 33.42 15.10
CA LYS A 495 28.14 33.59 13.78
C LYS A 495 28.12 35.04 13.31
N LEU A 496 27.06 35.79 13.61
CA LEU A 496 26.95 37.22 13.27
C LEU A 496 27.89 38.08 14.11
N ARG A 497 27.95 37.86 15.43
CA ARG A 497 28.89 38.55 16.34
C ARG A 497 30.34 38.34 15.90
N LYS A 498 30.72 37.09 15.56
CA LYS A 498 32.06 36.78 15.01
C LYS A 498 32.38 37.52 13.70
N ARG A 499 31.37 37.85 12.89
CA ARG A 499 31.55 38.56 11.61
C ARG A 499 31.51 40.08 11.73
N ARG A 500 30.75 40.62 12.69
CA ARG A 500 30.44 42.06 12.79
C ARG A 500 30.98 42.75 14.04
N GLY A 501 31.57 42.03 15.00
CA GLY A 501 32.11 42.57 16.24
C GLY A 501 31.18 42.39 17.46
N GLU A 502 31.74 42.49 18.67
CA GLU A 502 30.98 42.45 19.94
C GLU A 502 30.28 43.80 20.19
N GLY A 503 29.05 43.78 20.73
CA GLY A 503 28.29 45.00 21.09
C GLY A 503 27.11 45.39 20.19
N ILE A 504 26.73 44.56 19.20
CA ILE A 504 25.58 44.81 18.32
C ILE A 504 24.32 44.18 18.92
N ASP A 505 23.22 44.94 18.98
CA ASP A 505 21.90 44.41 19.31
C ASP A 505 21.42 43.49 18.16
N ILE A 506 21.39 42.19 18.40
CA ILE A 506 21.02 41.17 17.41
C ILE A 506 19.63 40.67 17.76
N GLN A 507 18.68 41.01 16.90
CA GLN A 507 17.32 40.50 16.99
C GLN A 507 17.29 38.97 16.76
N PRO A 508 16.41 38.24 17.44
CA PRO A 508 16.27 36.79 17.26
C PRO A 508 16.06 36.42 15.78
N TYR A 509 16.70 35.34 15.35
CA TYR A 509 16.64 34.90 13.96
C TYR A 509 15.23 34.41 13.61
N LYS A 510 14.62 35.02 12.58
CA LYS A 510 13.31 34.58 12.09
C LYS A 510 13.46 33.49 11.03
N PHE A 511 12.99 32.29 11.33
CA PHE A 511 13.17 31.10 10.49
C PHE A 511 11.99 30.86 9.53
N THR A 512 12.24 30.16 8.44
CA THR A 512 11.25 29.77 7.42
C THR A 512 10.95 28.28 7.48
N ALA A 513 9.69 27.90 7.28
CA ALA A 513 9.26 26.52 7.40
C ALA A 513 8.39 26.05 6.22
N ILE A 514 8.26 24.73 6.07
CA ILE A 514 7.26 24.10 5.22
C ILE A 514 6.63 22.91 5.95
N GLU A 515 5.30 22.85 5.90
CA GLU A 515 4.53 21.64 6.14
C GLU A 515 4.21 21.04 4.77
N ALA A 516 4.90 19.96 4.41
CA ALA A 516 4.85 19.43 3.04
C ALA A 516 3.48 18.82 2.68
N LEU A 517 2.72 18.39 3.70
CA LEU A 517 1.44 17.67 3.60
C LEU A 517 0.46 18.23 4.65
N ALA A 518 -0.10 19.41 4.38
CA ALA A 518 -0.77 20.23 5.40
C ALA A 518 -2.24 19.88 5.68
N ALA A 519 -2.92 19.18 4.77
CA ALA A 519 -4.34 18.83 4.90
C ALA A 519 -5.23 20.04 5.28
N SER A 520 -5.69 20.12 6.53
CA SER A 520 -6.52 21.25 7.01
C SER A 520 -5.71 22.51 7.36
N GLY A 521 -4.39 22.42 7.40
CA GLY A 521 -3.47 23.47 7.85
C GLY A 521 -3.36 23.60 9.36
N LEU A 522 -3.95 22.67 10.14
CA LEU A 522 -3.97 22.75 11.60
C LEU A 522 -2.58 22.98 12.20
N ARG A 523 -1.59 22.19 11.77
CA ARG A 523 -0.24 22.26 12.30
C ARG A 523 0.43 23.57 11.91
N SER A 524 0.37 23.97 10.64
CA SER A 524 0.86 25.29 10.19
C SER A 524 0.24 26.46 10.97
N ILE A 525 -1.06 26.41 11.27
CA ILE A 525 -1.76 27.43 12.06
C ILE A 525 -1.27 27.42 13.52
N ARG A 526 -1.13 26.24 14.13
CA ARG A 526 -0.56 26.12 15.47
C ARG A 526 0.87 26.65 15.51
N TYR A 527 1.70 26.33 14.51
CA TYR A 527 3.07 26.82 14.42
C TYR A 527 3.12 28.35 14.35
N ALA A 528 2.28 28.97 13.53
CA ALA A 528 2.19 30.42 13.44
C ALA A 528 1.70 31.10 14.73
N LYS A 529 0.87 30.44 15.54
CA LYS A 529 0.31 31.01 16.79
C LYS A 529 1.13 30.70 18.04
N GLU A 530 1.83 29.59 18.06
CA GLU A 530 2.42 29.02 19.27
C GLU A 530 3.94 29.09 19.25
N ILE A 531 4.60 29.19 18.09
CA ILE A 531 6.07 29.20 17.97
C ILE A 531 6.56 30.63 17.72
N PRO A 532 7.43 31.18 18.59
CA PRO A 532 8.00 32.50 18.38
C PRO A 532 8.95 32.49 17.17
N ASN A 533 9.22 33.68 16.61
CA ASN A 533 10.23 33.88 15.56
C ASN A 533 9.98 33.11 14.24
N LEU A 534 8.82 32.50 14.03
CA LEU A 534 8.44 32.00 12.70
C LEU A 534 8.26 33.19 11.74
N ARG A 535 9.05 33.26 10.67
CA ARG A 535 8.91 34.27 9.63
C ARG A 535 7.69 34.01 8.77
N HIS A 536 7.63 32.80 8.21
CA HIS A 536 6.48 32.26 7.51
C HIS A 536 6.64 30.74 7.40
N ILE A 537 5.51 30.06 7.22
CA ILE A 537 5.43 28.64 6.87
C ILE A 537 4.65 28.45 5.57
N VAL A 538 5.16 27.61 4.68
CA VAL A 538 4.41 27.14 3.53
C VAL A 538 3.56 25.94 3.95
N ALA A 539 2.23 26.07 3.86
CA ALA A 539 1.28 25.00 4.12
C ALA A 539 0.91 24.36 2.78
N ASN A 540 1.62 23.29 2.40
CA ASN A 540 1.50 22.66 1.09
C ASN A 540 0.55 21.46 1.12
N ASP A 541 -0.34 21.35 0.14
CA ASP A 541 -1.09 20.11 -0.12
C ASP A 541 -1.28 19.90 -1.63
N LEU A 542 -1.47 18.66 -2.06
CA LEU A 542 -1.72 18.34 -3.46
C LEU A 542 -3.15 18.70 -3.88
N GLU A 543 -4.11 18.51 -2.96
CA GLU A 543 -5.54 18.65 -3.23
C GLU A 543 -5.98 20.11 -3.10
N SER A 544 -6.64 20.65 -4.14
CA SER A 544 -7.18 22.02 -4.12
C SER A 544 -8.19 22.24 -2.98
N GLU A 545 -8.99 21.21 -2.64
CA GLU A 545 -9.92 21.26 -1.51
C GLU A 545 -9.22 21.43 -0.16
N ALA A 546 -8.07 20.77 0.03
CA ALA A 546 -7.25 20.91 1.23
C ALA A 546 -6.68 22.33 1.32
N VAL A 547 -6.15 22.87 0.21
CA VAL A 547 -5.65 24.26 0.16
C VAL A 547 -6.76 25.28 0.43
N ASN A 548 -7.97 25.06 -0.08
CA ASN A 548 -9.14 25.87 0.26
C ASN A 548 -9.54 25.72 1.73
N SER A 549 -9.35 24.54 2.34
CA SER A 549 -9.51 24.36 3.78
C SER A 549 -8.48 25.16 4.57
N ILE A 550 -7.22 25.19 4.13
CA ILE A 550 -6.15 25.98 4.75
C ILE A 550 -6.56 27.45 4.75
N LYS A 551 -6.85 28.04 3.58
CA LYS A 551 -7.25 29.44 3.44
C LYS A 551 -8.39 29.85 4.37
N ARG A 552 -9.47 29.06 4.37
CA ARG A 552 -10.63 29.25 5.24
C ARG A 552 -10.26 29.23 6.72
N ASN A 553 -9.40 28.29 7.11
CA ASN A 553 -8.94 28.19 8.48
C ASN A 553 -8.01 29.36 8.85
N LEU A 554 -7.21 29.89 7.92
CA LEU A 554 -6.42 31.10 8.16
C LEU A 554 -7.30 32.31 8.47
N GLU A 555 -8.31 32.54 7.63
CA GLU A 555 -9.28 33.62 7.82
C GLU A 555 -9.98 33.51 9.17
N TYR A 556 -10.46 32.30 9.52
CA TYR A 556 -11.12 32.05 10.80
C TYR A 556 -10.20 32.24 12.02
N ASN A 557 -8.90 32.01 11.86
CA ASN A 557 -7.92 32.20 12.92
C ASN A 557 -7.32 33.61 12.98
N GLY A 558 -7.69 34.50 12.05
CA GLY A 558 -7.12 35.85 11.93
C GLY A 558 -5.64 35.85 11.54
N ILE A 559 -5.19 34.87 10.76
CA ILE A 559 -3.79 34.75 10.31
C ILE A 559 -3.67 35.20 8.85
N SER A 560 -2.70 36.09 8.56
CA SER A 560 -2.40 36.51 7.19
C SER A 560 -1.77 35.38 6.36
N GLU A 561 -2.11 35.32 5.07
CA GLU A 561 -1.46 34.42 4.10
C GLU A 561 0.05 34.69 3.95
N ASP A 562 0.55 35.85 4.39
CA ASP A 562 1.99 36.14 4.40
C ASP A 562 2.76 35.31 5.43
N ILE A 563 2.10 34.95 6.54
CA ILE A 563 2.66 34.16 7.64
C ILE A 563 2.46 32.67 7.38
N VAL A 564 1.26 32.26 6.99
CA VAL A 564 0.98 30.88 6.58
C VAL A 564 0.58 30.91 5.12
N ARG A 565 1.47 30.47 4.23
CA ARG A 565 1.32 30.55 2.77
C ARG A 565 0.69 29.27 2.25
N PRO A 566 -0.60 29.27 1.85
CA PRO A 566 -1.23 28.09 1.28
C PRO A 566 -0.61 27.81 -0.09
N CYS A 567 -0.14 26.58 -0.32
CA CYS A 567 0.49 26.18 -1.57
C CYS A 567 -0.16 24.91 -2.10
N GLN A 568 -0.52 24.89 -3.39
CA GLN A 568 -1.00 23.69 -4.06
C GLN A 568 0.11 23.08 -4.92
N ALA A 569 0.86 22.12 -4.37
CA ALA A 569 1.89 21.43 -5.12
C ALA A 569 2.09 19.99 -4.63
N ASP A 570 2.66 19.17 -5.52
CA ASP A 570 3.18 17.87 -5.16
C ASP A 570 4.34 18.03 -4.17
N ALA A 571 4.24 17.41 -2.99
CA ALA A 571 5.20 17.58 -1.91
C ALA A 571 6.63 17.21 -2.32
N SER A 572 6.81 16.13 -3.08
CA SER A 572 8.14 15.73 -3.55
C SER A 572 8.70 16.75 -4.54
N ALA A 573 7.88 17.19 -5.51
CA ALA A 573 8.30 18.24 -6.46
C ALA A 573 8.67 19.54 -5.74
N MET A 574 7.86 19.96 -4.77
CA MET A 574 8.09 21.17 -3.98
C MET A 574 9.43 21.09 -3.25
N LEU A 575 9.73 19.97 -2.57
CA LEU A 575 11.01 19.79 -1.90
C LEU A 575 12.19 19.80 -2.89
N TYR A 576 12.08 19.13 -4.04
CA TYR A 576 13.15 19.15 -5.05
C TYR A 576 13.39 20.54 -5.65
N GLN A 577 12.36 21.36 -5.81
CA GLN A 577 12.49 22.74 -6.29
C GLN A 577 13.26 23.64 -5.30
N HIS A 578 13.26 23.30 -4.01
CA HIS A 578 13.90 24.08 -2.94
C HIS A 578 15.29 23.54 -2.54
N ARG A 579 15.92 22.70 -3.38
CA ARG A 579 17.27 22.16 -3.11
C ARG A 579 18.40 23.19 -3.24
N THR A 580 18.17 24.28 -3.97
CA THR A 580 19.15 25.35 -4.20
C THR A 580 19.39 26.11 -2.89
N PRO A 581 20.64 26.37 -2.46
CA PRO A 581 20.95 26.88 -1.12
C PRO A 581 20.18 28.12 -0.66
N ASP A 582 19.83 29.03 -1.57
CA ASP A 582 19.07 30.27 -1.36
C ASP A 582 17.56 30.06 -1.19
N LEU A 583 17.03 28.93 -1.65
CA LEU A 583 15.62 28.58 -1.59
C LEU A 583 15.29 27.57 -0.46
N ARG A 584 16.31 27.03 0.20
CA ARG A 584 16.11 26.01 1.24
C ARG A 584 15.32 26.54 2.43
N PHE A 585 14.54 25.65 3.05
CA PHE A 585 13.80 25.94 4.28
C PHE A 585 14.66 25.70 5.51
N ASP A 586 14.47 26.51 6.56
CA ASP A 586 15.13 26.29 7.85
C ASP A 586 14.54 25.06 8.57
N MET A 587 13.23 24.83 8.41
CA MET A 587 12.50 23.72 8.99
C MET A 587 11.56 23.06 7.98
N ILE A 588 11.52 21.72 7.96
CA ILE A 588 10.64 20.94 7.09
C ILE A 588 9.90 19.90 7.91
N ASP A 589 8.58 19.88 7.82
CA ASP A 589 7.73 18.83 8.37
C ASP A 589 7.16 17.95 7.26
N VAL A 590 7.41 16.64 7.36
CA VAL A 590 6.89 15.59 6.48
C VAL A 590 6.06 14.64 7.32
N ASP A 591 4.73 14.75 7.20
CA ASP A 591 3.77 13.96 7.97
C ASP A 591 2.71 13.28 7.09
N PRO A 592 3.10 12.26 6.30
CA PRO A 592 2.18 11.54 5.45
C PRO A 592 1.34 10.53 6.24
N TYR A 593 0.15 10.24 5.69
CA TYR A 593 -0.54 8.98 5.99
C TYR A 593 0.20 7.83 5.31
N GLY A 594 0.75 6.91 6.12
CA GLY A 594 1.50 5.75 5.65
C GLY A 594 3.01 5.98 5.69
N THR A 595 3.68 5.74 4.56
CA THR A 595 5.14 5.77 4.44
C THR A 595 5.66 7.17 4.13
N CYS A 596 6.77 7.56 4.75
CA CYS A 596 7.50 8.79 4.43
C CYS A 596 8.60 8.64 3.35
N SER A 597 8.90 7.41 2.94
CA SER A 597 9.97 7.08 2.00
C SER A 597 10.04 7.99 0.75
N PRO A 598 8.93 8.31 0.05
CA PRO A 598 8.97 9.12 -1.18
C PRO A 598 9.45 10.56 -1.01
N PHE A 599 9.48 11.07 0.23
CA PHE A 599 9.77 12.47 0.52
C PHE A 599 11.17 12.67 1.13
N LEU A 600 11.82 11.58 1.59
CA LEU A 600 13.07 11.66 2.34
C LEU A 600 14.19 12.32 1.53
N ASP A 601 14.33 11.95 0.26
CA ASP A 601 15.41 12.43 -0.60
C ASP A 601 15.30 13.92 -0.92
N GLY A 602 14.08 14.42 -1.17
CA GLY A 602 13.82 15.84 -1.34
C GLY A 602 14.01 16.62 -0.04
N ALA A 603 13.51 16.09 1.09
CA ALA A 603 13.60 16.75 2.39
C ALA A 603 15.05 16.98 2.84
N VAL A 604 15.91 15.96 2.73
CA VAL A 604 17.34 16.07 3.11
C VAL A 604 18.13 17.00 2.19
N GLN A 605 17.60 17.41 1.03
CA GLN A 605 18.22 18.41 0.14
C GLN A 605 17.66 19.81 0.36
N ALA A 606 16.36 19.91 0.63
CA ALA A 606 15.63 21.16 0.76
C ALA A 606 15.83 21.88 2.10
N VAL A 607 16.37 21.20 3.12
CA VAL A 607 16.65 21.81 4.43
C VAL A 607 18.00 22.51 4.44
N VAL A 608 18.13 23.67 5.08
CA VAL A 608 19.41 24.36 5.28
C VAL A 608 20.37 23.57 6.17
N ASP A 609 21.64 23.97 6.20
CA ASP A 609 22.61 23.38 7.13
C ASP A 609 22.31 23.79 8.58
N GLY A 610 22.21 22.80 9.45
CA GLY A 610 21.73 22.94 10.82
C GLY A 610 20.21 23.11 10.94
N GLY A 611 19.48 23.04 9.82
CA GLY A 611 18.02 23.10 9.79
C GLY A 611 17.36 21.85 10.36
N LEU A 612 16.08 21.95 10.69
CA LEU A 612 15.31 20.89 11.35
C LEU A 612 14.46 20.10 10.34
N LEU A 613 14.57 18.78 10.37
CA LEU A 613 13.63 17.86 9.73
C LEU A 613 12.76 17.19 10.80
N CYS A 614 11.45 17.25 10.59
CA CYS A 614 10.47 16.51 11.38
C CYS A 614 9.79 15.49 10.45
N ILE A 615 10.00 14.20 10.70
CA ILE A 615 9.50 13.13 9.84
C ILE A 615 8.58 12.21 10.65
N THR A 616 7.35 12.02 10.21
CA THR A 616 6.44 10.97 10.71
C THR A 616 6.37 9.82 9.73
N SER A 617 6.25 8.58 10.23
CA SER A 617 5.81 7.43 9.44
C SER A 617 4.76 6.64 10.22
N THR A 618 3.60 6.38 9.61
CA THR A 618 2.53 5.60 10.25
C THR A 618 2.48 4.15 9.75
N ASP A 619 3.40 3.75 8.86
CA ASP A 619 3.55 2.38 8.36
C ASP A 619 4.46 1.51 9.25
N VAL A 620 4.29 1.64 10.58
CA VAL A 620 5.09 0.89 11.57
C VAL A 620 4.98 -0.61 11.40
N ALA A 621 3.87 -1.13 10.88
CA ALA A 621 3.72 -2.56 10.54
C ALA A 621 4.73 -3.03 9.47
N VAL A 622 5.12 -2.14 8.55
CA VAL A 622 6.16 -2.39 7.54
C VAL A 622 7.54 -2.34 8.20
N LEU A 623 7.83 -1.26 8.92
CA LEU A 623 9.13 -1.03 9.58
C LEU A 623 9.45 -2.04 10.71
N SER A 624 8.43 -2.53 11.41
CA SER A 624 8.60 -3.55 12.46
C SER A 624 8.88 -4.94 11.88
N GLY A 625 8.49 -5.25 10.64
CA GLY A 625 8.71 -6.58 10.04
C GLY A 625 7.74 -7.67 10.48
N SER A 626 6.59 -7.30 11.04
CA SER A 626 5.56 -8.25 11.45
C SER A 626 4.86 -8.89 10.24
N THR A 627 4.70 -8.14 9.13
CA THR A 627 3.77 -8.53 8.05
C THR A 627 4.33 -8.38 6.62
N TYR A 628 5.24 -7.43 6.34
CA TYR A 628 5.65 -7.08 4.96
C TYR A 628 7.17 -6.75 4.82
N PRO A 629 8.08 -7.73 5.02
CA PRO A 629 9.52 -7.50 4.95
C PRO A 629 10.00 -6.99 3.58
N GLU A 630 9.42 -7.48 2.48
CA GLU A 630 9.69 -7.03 1.11
C GLU A 630 9.30 -5.56 0.89
N LYS A 631 8.22 -5.12 1.55
CA LYS A 631 7.78 -3.72 1.49
C LYS A 631 8.71 -2.81 2.28
N CYS A 632 9.22 -3.27 3.42
CA CYS A 632 10.21 -2.54 4.19
C CYS A 632 11.51 -2.37 3.40
N PHE A 633 11.97 -3.44 2.75
CA PHE A 633 13.14 -3.36 1.87
C PHE A 633 12.92 -2.39 0.71
N SER A 634 11.78 -2.46 0.03
CA SER A 634 11.46 -1.55 -1.08
C SER A 634 11.36 -0.08 -0.66
N ASN A 635 10.81 0.22 0.52
CA ASN A 635 10.60 1.59 0.97
C ASN A 635 11.86 2.18 1.64
N TYR A 636 12.61 1.39 2.40
CA TYR A 636 13.66 1.89 3.31
C TYR A 636 15.05 1.29 3.06
N GLY A 637 15.18 0.33 2.13
CA GLY A 637 16.45 -0.34 1.84
C GLY A 637 16.93 -1.25 2.97
N ALA A 638 16.05 -1.67 3.87
CA ALA A 638 16.38 -2.46 5.06
C ALA A 638 15.45 -3.66 5.23
N MET A 639 16.01 -4.80 5.67
CA MET A 639 15.27 -6.00 6.04
C MET A 639 14.94 -5.98 7.54
N PRO A 640 13.67 -5.98 7.94
CA PRO A 640 13.32 -6.03 9.36
C PRO A 640 13.41 -7.47 9.88
N VAL A 641 13.70 -7.63 11.18
CA VAL A 641 13.71 -8.95 11.86
C VAL A 641 12.66 -8.99 12.95
N ARG A 642 12.24 -10.21 13.33
CA ARG A 642 11.27 -10.42 14.41
C ARG A 642 11.99 -10.49 15.76
N GLY A 643 11.58 -9.65 16.69
CA GLY A 643 12.06 -9.62 18.07
C GLY A 643 11.18 -8.71 18.93
N GLU A 644 11.39 -8.70 20.25
CA GLU A 644 10.64 -7.81 21.15
C GLU A 644 10.93 -6.32 20.86
N PHE A 645 12.11 -6.01 20.32
CA PHE A 645 12.60 -4.66 20.04
C PHE A 645 12.07 -4.02 18.74
N MET A 646 11.03 -4.57 18.13
CA MET A 646 10.51 -4.17 16.81
C MET A 646 10.14 -2.68 16.68
N HIS A 647 9.71 -2.04 17.77
CA HIS A 647 9.40 -0.61 17.79
C HIS A 647 10.67 0.26 17.70
N GLU A 648 11.73 -0.10 18.42
CA GLU A 648 13.03 0.58 18.30
C GLU A 648 13.66 0.29 16.93
N GLN A 649 13.52 -0.93 16.43
CA GLN A 649 13.94 -1.31 15.09
C GLN A 649 13.35 -0.40 14.01
N ALA A 650 12.06 -0.06 14.14
CA ALA A 650 11.39 0.83 13.20
C ALA A 650 12.03 2.23 13.16
N LEU A 651 12.37 2.79 14.32
CA LEU A 651 13.11 4.06 14.43
C LEU A 651 14.48 3.96 13.75
N ARG A 652 15.21 2.87 14.02
CA ARG A 652 16.57 2.67 13.49
C ARG A 652 16.56 2.49 11.97
N ILE A 653 15.59 1.77 11.41
CA ILE A 653 15.43 1.62 9.96
C ILE A 653 15.13 2.98 9.32
N LEU A 654 14.20 3.75 9.90
CA LEU A 654 13.84 5.06 9.37
C LEU A 654 15.05 6.03 9.39
N LEU A 655 15.75 6.13 10.52
CA LEU A 655 16.96 6.96 10.61
C LEU A 655 18.05 6.52 9.64
N HIS A 656 18.21 5.21 9.40
CA HIS A 656 19.12 4.70 8.38
C HIS A 656 18.73 5.17 6.98
N ALA A 657 17.46 5.04 6.61
CA ALA A 657 16.97 5.49 5.30
C ALA A 657 17.20 6.99 5.08
N ILE A 658 16.98 7.81 6.11
CA ILE A 658 17.25 9.26 6.06
C ILE A 658 18.77 9.51 5.96
N SER A 659 19.59 8.82 6.76
CA SER A 659 21.05 8.96 6.73
C SER A 659 21.65 8.56 5.40
N THR A 660 21.16 7.50 4.78
CA THR A 660 21.61 7.04 3.46
C THR A 660 21.20 8.04 2.39
N SER A 661 19.99 8.59 2.48
CA SER A 661 19.52 9.65 1.58
C SER A 661 20.39 10.91 1.69
N ALA A 662 20.68 11.38 2.91
CA ALA A 662 21.54 12.55 3.14
C ALA A 662 22.99 12.32 2.66
N SER A 663 23.53 11.12 2.92
CA SER A 663 24.92 10.77 2.57
C SER A 663 25.20 10.89 1.07
N ARG A 664 24.21 10.58 0.21
CA ARG A 664 24.33 10.73 -1.26
C ARG A 664 24.66 12.16 -1.69
N TYR A 665 24.33 13.15 -0.87
CA TYR A 665 24.54 14.56 -1.14
C TYR A 665 25.63 15.18 -0.25
N GLN A 666 26.52 14.36 0.32
CA GLN A 666 27.59 14.80 1.22
C GLN A 666 27.05 15.49 2.50
N ARG A 667 25.83 15.12 2.91
CA ARG A 667 25.18 15.59 4.12
C ARG A 667 25.04 14.46 5.14
N TYR A 668 25.08 14.80 6.43
CA TYR A 668 24.87 13.85 7.51
C TYR A 668 23.74 14.32 8.43
N ILE A 669 23.12 13.36 9.12
CA ILE A 669 22.05 13.63 10.07
C ILE A 669 22.56 13.60 11.52
N GLN A 670 21.95 14.43 12.35
CA GLN A 670 22.04 14.38 13.82
C GLN A 670 20.63 14.18 14.38
N PRO A 671 20.26 12.96 14.78
CA PRO A 671 19.00 12.73 15.51
C PRO A 671 18.97 13.55 16.79
N LEU A 672 17.91 14.33 16.98
CA LEU A 672 17.65 15.08 18.21
C LEU A 672 16.78 14.26 19.15
N VAL A 673 15.62 13.80 18.66
CA VAL A 673 14.67 12.97 19.41
C VAL A 673 13.95 12.03 18.43
N SER A 674 13.90 10.74 18.75
CA SER A 674 13.25 9.72 17.92
C SER A 674 12.25 8.92 18.75
N LEU A 675 10.95 9.02 18.46
CA LEU A 675 9.88 8.50 19.32
C LEU A 675 9.04 7.45 18.59
N SER A 676 8.87 6.28 19.22
CA SER A 676 7.84 5.31 18.84
C SER A 676 6.58 5.58 19.67
N ILE A 677 5.47 5.91 19.01
CA ILE A 677 4.25 6.40 19.67
C ILE A 677 3.04 5.66 19.08
N ASP A 678 2.40 4.82 19.90
CA ASP A 678 1.20 4.06 19.55
C ASP A 678 1.35 3.30 18.22
N PHE A 679 0.91 3.89 17.10
CA PHE A 679 0.93 3.30 15.76
C PHE A 679 1.84 4.03 14.75
N TYR A 680 2.62 5.02 15.19
CA TYR A 680 3.53 5.79 14.32
C TYR A 680 4.90 5.98 14.95
N VAL A 681 5.88 6.29 14.11
CA VAL A 681 7.20 6.77 14.53
C VAL A 681 7.35 8.23 14.14
N ARG A 682 7.97 9.03 15.01
CA ARG A 682 8.26 10.45 14.78
C ARG A 682 9.72 10.72 15.09
N VAL A 683 10.47 11.21 14.11
CA VAL A 683 11.89 11.54 14.29
C VAL A 683 12.13 13.02 14.00
N PHE A 684 12.89 13.65 14.90
CA PHE A 684 13.35 15.02 14.81
C PHE A 684 14.87 15.00 14.66
N LEU A 685 15.40 15.61 13.61
CA LEU A 685 16.83 15.57 13.33
C LEU A 685 17.31 16.83 12.62
N ARG A 686 18.59 17.14 12.77
CA ARG A 686 19.27 18.19 12.02
C ARG A 686 20.06 17.61 10.87
N VAL A 687 20.20 18.39 9.79
CA VAL A 687 20.99 17.99 8.62
C VAL A 687 22.13 18.99 8.40
N TYR A 688 23.33 18.49 8.16
CA TYR A 688 24.52 19.31 7.95
C TYR A 688 25.32 18.81 6.76
N SER A 689 25.98 19.72 6.04
CA SER A 689 26.92 19.34 4.98
C SER A 689 28.31 19.11 5.56
N SER A 690 28.88 17.92 5.34
CA SER A 690 30.28 17.62 5.68
C SER A 690 30.71 16.34 4.96
N PRO A 691 31.46 16.45 3.85
CA PRO A 691 31.96 15.29 3.11
C PRO A 691 32.81 14.35 3.97
N ILE A 692 33.52 14.89 4.98
CA ILE A 692 34.36 14.12 5.89
C ILE A 692 33.50 13.33 6.88
N THR A 693 32.51 13.98 7.49
CA THR A 693 31.64 13.34 8.49
C THR A 693 30.79 12.24 7.86
N VAL A 694 30.36 12.42 6.60
CA VAL A 694 29.58 11.40 5.85
C VAL A 694 30.33 10.08 5.73
N LYS A 695 31.66 10.08 5.65
CA LYS A 695 32.45 8.83 5.60
C LYS A 695 32.26 7.97 6.86
N LYS A 696 31.87 8.58 7.99
CA LYS A 696 31.55 7.86 9.25
C LYS A 696 30.19 7.17 9.21
N ALA A 697 29.35 7.37 8.19
CA ALA A 697 28.02 6.77 8.09
C ALA A 697 28.05 5.23 8.10
N CYS A 698 29.09 4.60 7.51
CA CYS A 698 29.25 3.14 7.55
C CYS A 698 29.47 2.62 8.98
N CYS A 699 30.13 3.38 9.84
CA CYS A 699 30.34 3.04 11.26
C CYS A 699 29.05 3.21 12.09
N LYS A 700 28.10 4.01 11.58
CA LYS A 700 26.78 4.22 12.18
C LYS A 700 25.70 3.34 11.53
N THR A 701 26.05 2.45 10.62
CA THR A 701 25.12 1.53 9.98
C THR A 701 25.28 0.14 10.59
N LEU A 702 24.20 -0.37 11.18
CA LEU A 702 24.12 -1.58 11.98
C LEU A 702 23.46 -2.73 11.20
N GLN A 703 24.04 -3.92 11.30
CA GLN A 703 23.35 -5.17 11.05
C GLN A 703 23.00 -5.85 12.37
N ALA A 704 21.83 -6.48 12.42
CA ALA A 704 21.34 -7.25 13.56
C ALA A 704 21.25 -8.74 13.18
N TYR A 705 21.60 -9.61 14.11
CA TYR A 705 21.53 -11.06 13.96
C TYR A 705 20.64 -11.59 15.07
N THR A 706 19.44 -12.05 14.75
CA THR A 706 18.42 -12.42 15.75
C THR A 706 18.07 -13.90 15.65
N CYS A 707 18.20 -14.62 16.76
CA CYS A 707 17.91 -16.06 16.80
C CYS A 707 16.40 -16.33 16.71
N SER A 708 16.02 -17.27 15.85
CA SER A 708 14.62 -17.69 15.68
C SER A 708 14.05 -18.40 16.90
N GLY A 709 14.88 -19.14 17.64
CA GLY A 709 14.52 -19.89 18.84
C GLY A 709 14.44 -19.01 20.07
N CYS A 710 15.59 -18.63 20.62
CA CYS A 710 15.69 -17.92 21.89
C CYS A 710 15.59 -16.39 21.80
N LYS A 711 15.40 -15.82 20.60
CA LYS A 711 15.30 -14.35 20.38
C LYS A 711 16.50 -13.51 20.80
N SER A 712 17.60 -14.13 21.26
CA SER A 712 18.88 -13.46 21.46
C SER A 712 19.31 -12.74 20.19
N PHE A 713 19.88 -11.56 20.37
CA PHE A 713 20.34 -10.73 19.26
C PHE A 713 21.79 -10.31 19.45
N HIS A 714 22.52 -10.22 18.34
CA HIS A 714 23.85 -9.64 18.26
C HIS A 714 23.84 -8.53 17.21
N THR A 715 24.64 -7.50 17.42
CA THR A 715 24.68 -6.35 16.51
C THR A 715 26.09 -6.06 16.05
N ARG A 716 26.26 -5.70 14.78
CA ARG A 716 27.56 -5.40 14.19
C ARG A 716 27.47 -4.19 13.25
N PRO A 717 28.29 -3.14 13.43
CA PRO A 717 28.42 -2.09 12.42
C PRO A 717 29.02 -2.60 11.11
N LEU A 718 28.61 -2.06 9.97
CA LEU A 718 29.13 -2.42 8.65
C LEU A 718 30.58 -1.99 8.43
N GLY A 719 30.95 -0.83 8.97
CA GLY A 719 32.32 -0.31 8.91
C GLY A 719 32.89 -0.04 10.29
N ARG A 720 34.22 0.01 10.35
CA ARG A 720 35.00 0.47 11.51
C ARG A 720 36.00 1.53 11.09
N MET A 721 36.36 2.40 12.02
CA MET A 721 37.36 3.44 11.83
C MET A 721 38.65 3.03 12.54
N THR A 722 39.80 3.17 11.88
CA THR A 722 41.11 2.98 12.50
C THR A 722 41.53 4.23 13.26
N GLU A 723 42.54 4.12 14.14
CA GLU A 723 43.14 5.24 14.85
C GLU A 723 43.67 6.34 13.90
N LYS A 724 44.06 5.96 12.67
CA LYS A 724 44.49 6.88 11.60
C LYS A 724 43.32 7.47 10.79
N ASN A 725 42.09 7.42 11.29
CA ASN A 725 40.86 7.89 10.60
C ASN A 725 40.63 7.24 9.22
N SER A 726 41.11 6.01 9.00
CA SER A 726 40.81 5.22 7.80
C SER A 726 39.59 4.32 8.03
N PHE A 727 38.78 4.10 7.00
CA PHE A 727 37.55 3.29 7.11
C PHE A 727 37.79 1.90 6.53
N LEU A 728 37.47 0.87 7.31
CA LEU A 728 37.61 -0.53 6.92
C LEU A 728 36.26 -1.24 7.07
N SER A 729 36.03 -2.25 6.23
CA SER A 729 34.93 -3.19 6.44
C SER A 729 35.12 -3.94 7.75
N THR A 730 34.02 -4.23 8.42
CA THR A 730 34.04 -5.09 9.60
C THR A 730 34.25 -6.55 9.18
N THR A 731 35.00 -7.32 9.98
CA THR A 731 35.12 -8.79 9.80
C THR A 731 33.76 -9.45 10.01
N GLY A 732 33.58 -10.69 9.50
CA GLY A 732 32.32 -11.42 9.34
C GLY A 732 31.32 -11.43 10.52
N PRO A 733 30.18 -12.13 10.38
CA PRO A 733 29.09 -12.05 11.36
C PRO A 733 29.61 -12.38 12.78
N PRO A 734 29.13 -11.68 13.83
CA PRO A 734 29.56 -11.92 15.21
C PRO A 734 28.96 -13.21 15.80
N VAL A 735 28.36 -14.06 14.95
CA VAL A 735 27.60 -15.24 15.31
C VAL A 735 27.99 -16.42 14.41
N ASN A 736 27.85 -17.62 14.95
CA ASN A 736 28.02 -18.87 14.21
C ASN A 736 26.78 -19.18 13.35
N SER A 737 26.85 -20.25 12.55
CA SER A 737 25.75 -20.73 11.70
C SER A 737 24.51 -21.21 12.49
N SER A 738 24.67 -21.49 13.77
CA SER A 738 23.60 -21.84 14.71
C SER A 738 23.84 -21.11 16.04
N CYS A 739 22.75 -20.81 16.75
CA CYS A 739 22.77 -20.09 18.02
C CYS A 739 23.41 -20.93 19.12
N GLU A 740 24.41 -20.37 19.78
CA GLU A 740 25.15 -21.03 20.87
C GLU A 740 24.29 -21.39 22.10
N PHE A 741 23.11 -20.78 22.25
CA PHE A 741 22.23 -21.02 23.39
C PHE A 741 21.16 -22.09 23.12
N CYS A 742 20.71 -22.24 21.87
CA CYS A 742 19.54 -23.09 21.55
C CYS A 742 19.60 -23.81 20.20
N ASP A 743 20.71 -23.69 19.47
CA ASP A 743 20.90 -24.15 18.08
C ASP A 743 19.90 -23.60 17.05
N GLY A 744 19.10 -22.60 17.43
CA GLY A 744 18.24 -21.87 16.51
C GLY A 744 19.02 -21.15 15.41
N LYS A 745 18.35 -20.81 14.32
CA LYS A 745 18.98 -20.08 13.21
C LYS A 745 18.95 -18.57 13.45
N PHE A 746 20.06 -17.89 13.14
CA PHE A 746 20.10 -16.44 13.14
C PHE A 746 19.51 -15.89 11.84
N HIS A 747 18.58 -14.94 11.98
CA HIS A 747 18.09 -14.12 10.89
C HIS A 747 18.87 -12.80 10.85
N ILE A 748 19.21 -12.35 9.65
CA ILE A 748 19.94 -11.09 9.44
C ILE A 748 18.93 -9.97 9.19
N GLY A 749 19.05 -8.90 9.97
CA GLY A 749 18.27 -7.68 9.87
C GLY A 749 19.13 -6.46 9.60
N GLY A 750 18.52 -5.46 8.98
CA GLY A 750 19.11 -4.19 8.60
C GLY A 750 19.38 -4.07 7.11
N PRO A 751 20.22 -3.12 6.68
CA PRO A 751 20.94 -2.15 7.52
C PRO A 751 20.03 -1.20 8.32
N MET A 752 20.47 -0.79 9.51
CA MET A 752 19.73 0.12 10.41
C MET A 752 20.66 1.15 11.04
N TRP A 753 20.11 2.16 11.70
CA TRP A 753 20.90 3.15 12.43
C TRP A 753 21.46 2.55 13.71
N GLY A 754 22.79 2.55 13.83
CA GLY A 754 23.53 1.97 14.96
C GLY A 754 23.99 2.97 16.02
N ALA A 755 23.89 4.27 15.75
CA ALA A 755 24.25 5.30 16.71
C ALA A 755 23.05 5.69 17.60
N ASN A 756 23.25 6.71 18.43
CA ASN A 756 22.27 7.24 19.37
C ASN A 756 20.98 7.68 18.64
N LEU A 757 19.84 7.41 19.28
CA LEU A 757 18.52 7.81 18.79
C LEU A 757 18.18 9.26 19.16
N HIS A 758 18.87 9.79 20.17
CA HIS A 758 18.60 11.07 20.79
C HIS A 758 19.90 11.83 21.02
N ASP A 759 19.80 13.16 20.99
CA ASP A 759 20.83 14.07 21.44
C ASP A 759 20.54 14.43 22.91
N ARG A 760 21.44 14.03 23.82
CA ARG A 760 21.19 14.14 25.28
C ARG A 760 21.04 15.58 25.74
N GLU A 761 21.83 16.48 25.17
CA GLU A 761 21.80 17.89 25.56
C GLU A 761 20.51 18.55 25.06
N PHE A 762 20.12 18.25 23.83
CA PHE A 762 18.84 18.70 23.29
C PHE A 762 17.65 18.18 24.10
N VAL A 763 17.63 16.88 24.44
CA VAL A 763 16.57 16.27 25.25
C VAL A 763 16.49 16.92 26.63
N LYS A 764 17.63 17.22 27.25
CA LYS A 764 17.66 17.87 28.56
C LYS A 764 17.01 19.26 28.51
N ARG A 765 17.40 20.10 27.55
CA ARG A 765 16.80 21.43 27.35
C ARG A 765 15.31 21.33 27.03
N LEU A 766 14.93 20.43 26.11
CA LEU A 766 13.53 20.18 25.77
C LEU A 766 12.69 19.73 26.98
N LEU A 767 13.24 18.86 27.83
CA LEU A 767 12.56 18.38 29.03
C LEU A 767 12.39 19.50 30.07
N GLU A 768 13.37 20.40 30.20
CA GLU A 768 13.26 21.60 31.04
C GLU A 768 12.20 22.55 30.49
N ASP A 769 12.19 22.81 29.18
CA ASP A 769 11.17 23.65 28.52
C ASP A 769 9.76 23.09 28.73
N VAL A 770 9.58 21.78 28.58
CA VAL A 770 8.29 21.11 28.79
C VAL A 770 7.89 21.13 30.26
N ARG A 771 8.82 20.96 31.21
CA ARG A 771 8.53 21.05 32.66
C ARG A 771 8.06 22.44 33.09
N ASN A 772 8.58 23.48 32.45
CA ASN A 772 8.21 24.86 32.72
C ASN A 772 6.90 25.27 32.03
N ALA A 773 6.43 24.48 31.06
CA ALA A 773 5.16 24.69 30.39
C ALA A 773 3.98 24.18 31.23
N THR A 774 2.77 24.66 30.90
CA THR A 774 1.53 24.28 31.58
C THR A 774 0.64 23.40 30.71
N THR A 775 -0.44 22.88 31.28
CA THR A 775 -1.50 22.19 30.49
C THR A 775 -2.21 23.11 29.51
N ASP A 776 -2.13 24.42 29.72
CA ASP A 776 -2.68 25.43 28.80
C ASP A 776 -1.79 25.59 27.56
N ASP A 777 -0.49 25.32 27.70
CA ASP A 777 0.46 25.30 26.58
C ASP A 777 0.36 23.99 25.79
N TYR A 778 0.32 22.86 26.51
CA TYR A 778 0.23 21.52 25.93
C TYR A 778 -0.82 20.69 26.66
N LYS A 779 -1.91 20.34 25.99
CA LYS A 779 -2.92 19.47 26.57
C LYS A 779 -2.37 18.07 26.87
N THR A 780 -1.37 17.63 26.10
CA THR A 780 -0.66 16.36 26.35
C THR A 780 0.57 16.50 27.24
N HIS A 781 0.71 17.60 28.00
CA HIS A 781 1.86 17.90 28.86
C HIS A 781 2.31 16.72 29.74
N SER A 782 1.40 16.07 30.46
CA SER A 782 1.73 14.94 31.34
C SER A 782 2.34 13.75 30.59
N ARG A 783 1.83 13.47 29.39
CA ARG A 783 2.35 12.42 28.48
C ARG A 783 3.73 12.81 27.94
N MET A 784 3.92 14.07 27.56
CA MET A 784 5.20 14.58 27.07
C MET A 784 6.27 14.48 28.15
N LEU A 785 5.95 14.90 29.37
CA LEU A 785 6.85 14.82 30.52
C LEU A 785 7.25 13.37 30.81
N GLY A 786 6.30 12.43 30.82
CA GLY A 786 6.57 11.01 31.00
C GLY A 786 7.47 10.42 29.91
N MET A 787 7.14 10.69 28.64
CA MET A 787 7.89 10.19 27.48
C MET A 787 9.31 10.76 27.42
N LEU A 788 9.48 12.08 27.56
CA LEU A 788 10.79 12.73 27.51
C LEU A 788 11.67 12.35 28.70
N THR A 789 11.08 12.08 29.87
CA THR A 789 11.83 11.57 31.02
C THR A 789 12.38 10.17 30.72
N LEU A 790 11.59 9.26 30.13
CA LEU A 790 12.09 7.94 29.70
C LEU A 790 13.23 8.09 28.68
N VAL A 791 13.05 8.95 27.68
CA VAL A 791 14.08 9.22 26.67
C VAL A 791 15.36 9.77 27.29
N SER A 792 15.27 10.64 28.30
CA SER A 792 16.44 11.21 28.99
C SER A 792 17.22 10.18 29.82
N GLU A 793 16.55 9.11 30.27
CA GLU A 793 17.13 8.05 31.09
C GLU A 793 17.61 6.84 30.26
N GLU A 794 17.24 6.76 28.99
CA GLU A 794 17.54 5.64 28.10
C GLU A 794 19.03 5.62 27.70
N ILE A 795 19.67 4.45 27.83
CA ILE A 795 21.08 4.29 27.44
C ILE A 795 21.26 4.18 25.92
N ASP A 796 22.44 4.57 25.46
CA ASP A 796 22.82 4.56 24.04
C ASP A 796 23.31 3.18 23.58
N PHE A 797 22.45 2.17 23.71
CA PHE A 797 22.70 0.82 23.19
C PHE A 797 21.60 0.41 22.18
N PRO A 798 21.83 -0.51 21.23
CA PRO A 798 20.75 -1.01 20.38
C PRO A 798 19.87 -2.05 21.08
N PHE A 799 18.55 -1.86 20.94
CA PHE A 799 17.51 -2.81 21.31
C PHE A 799 17.38 -3.08 22.81
N TYR A 800 16.33 -3.80 23.18
CA TYR A 800 15.99 -4.13 24.56
C TYR A 800 15.47 -5.57 24.67
N TYR A 801 15.44 -6.06 25.90
CA TYR A 801 14.81 -7.32 26.29
C TYR A 801 13.54 -7.06 27.09
N THR A 802 12.70 -8.08 27.22
CA THR A 802 11.57 -8.08 28.16
C THR A 802 11.71 -9.30 29.07
N PRO A 803 11.73 -9.16 30.40
CA PRO A 803 11.77 -10.32 31.30
C PRO A 803 10.65 -11.32 31.03
N SER A 804 9.44 -10.84 30.70
CA SER A 804 8.31 -11.68 30.30
C SER A 804 8.60 -12.53 29.06
N GLY A 805 9.15 -11.92 27.99
CA GLY A 805 9.53 -12.64 26.78
C GLY A 805 10.63 -13.68 27.01
N LEU A 806 11.64 -13.35 27.84
CA LEU A 806 12.70 -14.29 28.23
C LEU A 806 12.14 -15.48 29.03
N SER A 807 11.32 -15.20 30.04
CA SER A 807 10.65 -16.24 30.84
C SER A 807 9.72 -17.12 30.01
N GLY A 808 9.03 -16.54 29.02
CA GLY A 808 8.18 -17.29 28.08
C GLY A 808 8.95 -18.31 27.25
N ILE A 809 10.22 -18.05 26.93
CA ILE A 809 11.08 -18.98 26.18
C ILE A 809 11.48 -20.18 27.04
N ILE A 810 11.77 -19.98 28.33
CA ILE A 810 12.23 -21.05 29.24
C ILE A 810 11.14 -21.60 30.16
N HIS A 811 9.91 -21.10 30.02
CA HIS A 811 8.74 -21.47 30.82
C HIS A 811 8.92 -21.33 32.34
N CYS A 812 9.59 -20.26 32.77
CA CYS A 812 9.78 -19.93 34.19
C CYS A 812 8.83 -18.80 34.65
N THR A 813 8.75 -18.61 35.97
CA THR A 813 8.11 -17.41 36.54
C THR A 813 8.86 -16.16 36.10
N VAL A 814 8.14 -15.06 35.87
CA VAL A 814 8.75 -13.81 35.43
C VAL A 814 9.51 -13.17 36.61
N PRO A 815 10.84 -12.94 36.51
CA PRO A 815 11.55 -12.23 37.55
C PRO A 815 11.00 -10.80 37.67
N PRO A 816 10.72 -10.28 38.88
CA PRO A 816 10.32 -8.91 39.05
C PRO A 816 11.32 -7.96 38.38
N LEU A 817 10.83 -6.94 37.69
CA LEU A 817 11.65 -6.05 36.88
C LEU A 817 12.81 -5.41 37.69
N LYS A 818 12.55 -5.04 38.95
CA LYS A 818 13.57 -4.50 39.87
C LYS A 818 14.67 -5.52 40.17
N THR A 819 14.30 -6.77 40.39
CA THR A 819 15.22 -7.87 40.68
C THR A 819 16.09 -8.19 39.46
N PHE A 820 15.48 -8.24 38.26
CA PHE A 820 16.21 -8.45 37.02
C PHE A 820 17.20 -7.31 36.72
N CYS A 821 16.77 -6.05 36.88
CA CYS A 821 17.66 -4.89 36.74
C CYS A 821 18.78 -4.88 37.80
N SER A 822 18.48 -5.27 39.05
CA SER A 822 19.49 -5.33 40.11
C SER A 822 20.58 -6.36 39.77
N ALA A 823 20.20 -7.54 39.25
CA ALA A 823 21.16 -8.55 38.82
C ALA A 823 22.12 -8.04 37.72
N LEU A 824 21.60 -7.29 36.76
CA LEU A 824 22.43 -6.66 35.72
C LEU A 824 23.38 -5.60 36.29
N LEU A 825 22.88 -4.75 37.20
CA LEU A 825 23.67 -3.70 37.85
C LEU A 825 24.77 -4.28 38.75
N ASN A 826 24.45 -5.29 39.55
CA ASN A 826 25.40 -5.98 40.43
C ASN A 826 26.48 -6.72 39.61
N ALA A 827 26.16 -7.13 38.39
CA ALA A 827 27.11 -7.65 37.41
C ALA A 827 27.87 -6.55 36.62
N ASN A 828 27.78 -5.28 37.04
CA ASN A 828 28.44 -4.10 36.45
C ASN A 828 27.98 -3.74 35.02
N TYR A 829 26.75 -4.09 34.65
CA TYR A 829 26.16 -3.66 33.38
C TYR A 829 25.24 -2.45 33.57
N GLN A 830 25.16 -1.63 32.52
CA GLN A 830 24.24 -0.49 32.50
C GLN A 830 22.83 -0.97 32.17
N VAL A 831 21.83 -0.34 32.80
CA VAL A 831 20.42 -0.64 32.56
C VAL A 831 19.59 0.63 32.43
N SER A 832 18.57 0.57 31.57
CA SER A 832 17.51 1.57 31.51
C SER A 832 16.22 0.93 31.00
N ALA A 833 15.10 1.62 31.12
CA ALA A 833 13.90 1.26 30.37
C ALA A 833 13.99 1.84 28.94
N SER A 834 13.34 1.21 27.96
CA SER A 834 13.18 1.83 26.64
C SER A 834 11.84 2.55 26.54
N HIS A 835 11.84 3.76 25.98
CA HIS A 835 10.60 4.50 25.73
C HIS A 835 9.65 3.77 24.75
N ALA A 836 10.18 2.83 23.96
CA ALA A 836 9.44 2.15 22.89
C ALA A 836 8.52 1.02 23.38
N LEU A 837 8.73 0.46 24.58
CA LEU A 837 7.88 -0.61 25.12
C LEU A 837 7.91 -0.66 26.65
N ALA A 838 6.74 -0.76 27.28
CA ALA A 838 6.61 -0.93 28.72
C ALA A 838 7.18 -2.29 29.19
N GLY A 839 7.82 -2.30 30.37
CA GLY A 839 8.45 -3.52 30.91
C GLY A 839 9.72 -3.96 30.18
N SER A 840 10.22 -3.14 29.25
CA SER A 840 11.50 -3.38 28.58
C SER A 840 12.70 -3.05 29.47
N VAL A 841 13.81 -3.75 29.23
CA VAL A 841 15.12 -3.53 29.85
C VAL A 841 16.15 -3.42 28.74
N LYS A 842 16.78 -2.26 28.68
CA LYS A 842 17.86 -1.94 27.76
C LYS A 842 19.18 -2.04 28.51
N THR A 843 20.13 -2.78 27.97
CA THR A 843 21.42 -3.04 28.63
C THR A 843 22.54 -3.27 27.63
N ASN A 844 23.77 -2.97 28.03
CA ASN A 844 24.98 -3.30 27.27
C ASN A 844 25.47 -4.74 27.53
N ALA A 845 24.76 -5.52 28.34
CA ALA A 845 25.06 -6.92 28.60
C ALA A 845 24.91 -7.79 27.33
N GLN A 846 25.87 -8.70 27.13
CA GLN A 846 25.81 -9.67 26.02
C GLN A 846 24.72 -10.73 26.27
N PRO A 847 24.16 -11.36 25.21
CA PRO A 847 23.10 -12.35 25.37
C PRO A 847 23.41 -13.51 26.33
N GLY A 848 24.68 -13.92 26.44
CA GLY A 848 25.10 -14.96 27.40
C GLY A 848 24.86 -14.57 28.86
N VAL A 849 25.13 -13.32 29.21
CA VAL A 849 24.87 -12.76 30.55
C VAL A 849 23.38 -12.74 30.85
N ILE A 850 22.56 -12.37 29.85
CA ILE A 850 21.10 -12.39 29.98
C ILE A 850 20.62 -13.81 30.32
N TRP A 851 21.14 -14.83 29.62
CA TRP A 851 20.79 -16.22 29.90
C TRP A 851 21.35 -16.72 31.22
N ASP A 852 22.54 -16.29 31.65
CA ASP A 852 23.07 -16.60 32.99
C ASP A 852 22.15 -16.09 34.10
N ILE A 853 21.70 -14.85 33.99
CA ILE A 853 20.74 -14.26 34.95
C ILE A 853 19.44 -15.06 34.96
N MET A 854 18.89 -15.41 33.80
CA MET A 854 17.67 -16.22 33.72
C MET A 854 17.85 -17.64 34.29
N ARG A 855 19.02 -18.26 34.08
CA ARG A 855 19.34 -19.56 34.67
C ARG A 855 19.52 -19.49 36.19
N GLY A 856 20.19 -18.45 36.68
CA GLY A 856 20.29 -18.16 38.12
C GLY A 856 18.91 -17.96 38.75
N TRP A 857 17.99 -17.31 38.03
CA TRP A 857 16.60 -17.17 38.48
C TRP A 857 15.89 -18.52 38.56
N VAL A 858 16.05 -19.39 37.57
CA VAL A 858 15.46 -20.74 37.59
C VAL A 858 16.02 -21.62 38.71
N LYS A 859 17.28 -21.41 39.15
CA LYS A 859 17.80 -22.09 40.34
C LYS A 859 17.08 -21.67 41.63
N ARG A 860 16.67 -20.41 41.73
CA ARG A 860 15.91 -19.87 42.87
C ARG A 860 14.42 -20.24 42.80
N GLU A 861 13.84 -20.15 41.61
CA GLU A 861 12.43 -20.41 41.31
C GLU A 861 12.33 -21.50 40.21
N PRO A 862 12.36 -22.79 40.58
CA PRO A 862 12.43 -23.89 39.63
C PRO A 862 11.26 -23.96 38.64
N VAL A 863 11.59 -24.29 37.39
CA VAL A 863 10.61 -24.53 36.32
C VAL A 863 9.83 -25.83 36.52
N VAL A 864 8.57 -25.86 36.08
CA VAL A 864 7.79 -27.11 36.08
C VAL A 864 8.22 -27.97 34.89
N GLN A 865 8.97 -29.04 35.13
CA GLN A 865 9.64 -29.84 34.09
C GLN A 865 8.69 -30.41 33.02
N LYS A 866 7.42 -30.66 33.37
CA LYS A 866 6.39 -31.14 32.43
C LYS A 866 6.13 -30.17 31.26
N ASN A 867 6.45 -28.89 31.42
CA ASN A 867 6.21 -27.85 30.41
C ASN A 867 7.37 -27.72 29.40
N ILE A 868 8.46 -28.47 29.58
CA ILE A 868 9.66 -28.40 28.74
C ILE A 868 9.69 -29.60 27.80
N THR A 869 9.51 -29.36 26.50
CA THR A 869 9.56 -30.42 25.49
C THR A 869 11.00 -30.82 25.16
N ALA A 870 11.21 -32.08 24.75
CA ALA A 870 12.54 -32.67 24.59
C ALA A 870 13.44 -31.97 23.54
N ASN A 871 12.84 -31.27 22.56
CA ASN A 871 13.55 -30.57 21.48
C ASN A 871 13.33 -29.05 21.50
N SER A 872 12.92 -28.46 22.63
CA SER A 872 12.72 -27.00 22.71
C SER A 872 14.01 -26.20 22.93
N PRO A 873 14.05 -24.92 22.55
CA PRO A 873 15.08 -23.97 22.98
C PRO A 873 15.27 -23.96 24.50
N SER A 874 14.18 -24.07 25.27
CA SER A 874 14.17 -24.07 26.73
C SER A 874 15.08 -25.13 27.31
N LYS A 875 14.99 -26.38 26.82
CA LYS A 875 15.79 -27.49 27.34
C LYS A 875 17.28 -27.29 27.13
N LYS A 876 17.66 -26.74 25.97
CA LYS A 876 19.07 -26.49 25.64
C LYS A 876 19.67 -25.35 26.46
N ILE A 877 18.93 -24.26 26.62
CA ILE A 877 19.35 -23.12 27.44
C ILE A 877 19.58 -23.56 28.89
N LEU A 878 18.63 -24.32 29.45
CA LEU A 878 18.69 -24.77 30.85
C LEU A 878 19.69 -25.92 31.11
N ALA A 879 20.17 -26.59 30.06
CA ALA A 879 21.12 -27.69 30.20
C ALA A 879 22.56 -27.25 30.48
N VAL A 880 22.89 -25.96 30.24
CA VAL A 880 24.23 -25.42 30.51
C VAL A 880 24.19 -24.55 31.76
N GLU A 881 25.17 -24.76 32.64
CA GLU A 881 25.31 -24.05 33.91
C GLU A 881 25.63 -22.54 33.69
N PRO A 882 25.13 -21.64 34.56
CA PRO A 882 25.50 -20.23 34.52
C PRO A 882 27.01 -20.05 34.67
N THR A 883 27.62 -19.21 33.84
CA THR A 883 29.04 -18.85 33.99
C THR A 883 29.27 -17.70 34.97
N LEU A 884 28.24 -16.87 35.16
CA LEU A 884 28.18 -15.80 36.14
C LEU A 884 27.49 -16.27 37.43
N GLU A 885 28.08 -15.95 38.58
CA GLU A 885 27.38 -15.99 39.86
C GLU A 885 26.41 -14.80 39.95
N VAL A 886 25.11 -15.07 39.94
CA VAL A 886 24.08 -14.04 39.79
C VAL A 886 23.64 -13.52 41.16
N ASP A 887 23.94 -12.25 41.43
CA ASP A 887 23.51 -11.55 42.64
C ASP A 887 22.18 -10.80 42.42
N PHE A 888 21.10 -11.33 43.01
CA PHE A 888 19.76 -10.74 42.96
C PHE A 888 19.46 -9.73 44.10
N THR A 889 20.44 -9.36 44.91
CA THR A 889 20.26 -8.35 45.97
C THR A 889 19.81 -7.01 45.37
N TYR A 890 18.92 -6.31 46.06
CA TYR A 890 18.33 -5.09 45.54
C TYR A 890 19.37 -3.97 45.37
N ASN A 891 19.50 -3.49 44.15
CA ASN A 891 20.34 -2.33 43.83
C ASN A 891 19.46 -1.07 43.77
N LYS A 892 19.87 -0.01 44.49
CA LYS A 892 19.12 1.26 44.53
C LYS A 892 18.99 1.92 43.15
N GLU A 893 19.93 1.67 42.23
CA GLU A 893 19.91 2.20 40.87
C GLU A 893 18.94 1.45 39.94
N ALA A 894 18.40 0.30 40.37
CA ALA A 894 17.36 -0.42 39.62
C ALA A 894 16.03 0.35 39.54
N GLU A 895 15.88 1.39 40.36
CA GLU A 895 14.79 2.35 40.32
C GLU A 895 15.29 3.72 39.85
N PRO A 896 15.05 4.10 38.58
CA PRO A 896 15.40 5.43 38.13
C PRO A 896 14.65 6.49 38.96
N PRO A 897 15.24 7.66 39.22
CA PRO A 897 14.65 8.71 40.05
C PRO A 897 13.24 9.10 39.59
N SER A 898 13.00 9.06 38.28
CA SER A 898 11.69 9.31 37.72
C SER A 898 10.61 8.39 38.29
N ARG A 899 10.89 7.13 38.70
CA ARG A 899 9.87 6.14 39.15
C ARG A 899 9.24 6.53 40.47
N LYS A 900 9.95 7.36 41.25
CA LYS A 900 9.43 7.97 42.48
C LYS A 900 8.40 9.05 42.19
N ILE A 901 8.45 9.63 41.00
CA ILE A 901 7.48 10.61 40.51
C ILE A 901 6.37 9.82 39.81
N LYS A 902 5.10 9.94 40.26
CA LYS A 902 3.92 9.26 39.68
C LYS A 902 3.56 9.80 38.28
N LEU A 903 4.51 9.82 37.35
CA LEU A 903 4.34 10.24 35.97
C LEU A 903 3.76 9.10 35.13
N VAL A 904 2.81 9.42 34.25
CA VAL A 904 2.26 8.47 33.29
C VAL A 904 3.27 8.26 32.16
N ARG A 905 3.96 7.12 32.19
CA ARG A 905 5.08 6.77 31.29
C ARG A 905 4.65 6.13 29.99
N TYR A 906 3.67 5.23 30.11
CA TYR A 906 3.13 4.43 29.01
C TYR A 906 1.62 4.57 29.12
N GLN A 907 1.00 5.40 28.27
CA GLN A 907 -0.45 5.53 28.26
C GLN A 907 -1.06 4.33 27.54
N MET A 908 -2.07 3.73 28.17
CA MET A 908 -2.90 2.72 27.52
C MET A 908 -3.88 3.41 26.57
N ASN A 909 -4.14 2.78 25.42
CA ASN A 909 -5.07 3.29 24.43
C ASN A 909 -6.46 3.52 25.05
N PRO A 910 -7.02 4.75 25.00
CA PRO A 910 -8.27 5.07 25.69
C PRO A 910 -9.52 4.46 25.03
N GLU A 911 -9.46 3.89 23.83
CA GLU A 911 -10.64 3.35 23.12
C GLU A 911 -10.39 2.03 22.35
N LYS A 912 -11.45 1.24 22.17
CA LYS A 912 -11.45 -0.07 21.49
C LYS A 912 -11.16 -0.01 19.97
N ASN A 913 -11.21 1.20 19.37
CA ASN A 913 -10.95 1.48 17.94
C ASN A 913 -9.88 2.59 17.76
N TRP A 914 -8.94 2.70 18.70
CA TRP A 914 -7.90 3.71 18.70
C TRP A 914 -6.91 3.50 17.54
N GLY A 915 -6.80 4.49 16.64
CA GLY A 915 -5.95 4.40 15.45
C GLY A 915 -6.19 5.55 14.47
N PRO A 916 -5.35 5.69 13.43
CA PRO A 916 -5.55 6.69 12.40
C PRO A 916 -6.79 6.35 11.58
N LYS A 917 -7.71 7.31 11.47
CA LYS A 917 -8.88 7.19 10.60
C LYS A 917 -8.43 6.93 9.15
N PRO A 918 -9.17 6.13 8.37
CA PRO A 918 -8.87 5.91 6.96
C PRO A 918 -8.77 7.25 6.23
N ARG A 919 -7.94 7.37 5.19
CA ARG A 919 -7.84 8.59 4.37
C ARG A 919 -9.22 8.93 3.77
N ALA A 920 -9.51 10.23 3.57
CA ALA A 920 -10.77 10.67 2.96
C ALA A 920 -10.98 9.99 1.60
N GLY A 921 -11.97 9.09 1.55
CA GLY A 921 -12.48 8.52 0.32
C GLY A 921 -13.82 9.16 -0.02
N GLN A 922 -14.14 9.27 -1.31
CA GLN A 922 -15.45 9.70 -1.79
C GLN A 922 -16.56 9.02 -0.97
N ARG A 923 -17.43 9.84 -0.36
CA ARG A 923 -18.57 9.41 0.45
C ARG A 923 -19.35 8.29 -0.25
N LYS A 924 -19.32 7.08 0.33
CA LYS A 924 -20.27 6.02 -0.01
C LYS A 924 -21.68 6.51 0.34
N ARG A 925 -22.57 6.61 -0.65
CA ARG A 925 -24.01 6.82 -0.44
C ARG A 925 -24.54 5.71 0.48
N LYS A 926 -24.96 6.08 1.70
CA LYS A 926 -25.73 5.20 2.60
C LYS A 926 -27.11 4.96 1.98
N ILE A 927 -27.39 3.74 1.55
CA ILE A 927 -28.76 3.26 1.32
C ILE A 927 -29.34 2.96 2.70
N LYS A 928 -30.37 3.72 3.09
CA LYS A 928 -31.19 3.46 4.29
C LYS A 928 -32.10 2.28 3.99
N ASP A 929 -31.89 1.15 4.64
CA ASP A 929 -32.96 0.17 4.85
C ASP A 929 -33.40 0.22 6.30
N LYS A 930 -34.64 0.66 6.49
CA LYS A 930 -35.43 0.46 7.71
C LYS A 930 -35.72 -1.03 7.84
N LYS A 931 -35.57 -1.59 9.04
CA LYS A 931 -36.49 -2.59 9.57
C LYS A 931 -36.34 -2.71 11.08
N ASP A 932 -37.42 -2.30 11.74
CA ASP A 932 -37.74 -2.58 13.13
C ASP A 932 -37.88 -4.10 13.37
N GLY A 933 -37.61 -4.53 14.60
CA GLY A 933 -37.88 -5.90 15.03
C GLY A 933 -37.05 -6.32 16.25
N GLU A 934 -37.47 -5.87 17.44
CA GLU A 934 -37.10 -6.50 18.70
C GLU A 934 -37.53 -7.97 18.73
N GLN A 935 -36.64 -8.88 19.10
CA GLN A 935 -37.02 -10.10 19.81
C GLN A 935 -35.99 -10.46 20.88
N VAL A 936 -36.48 -10.35 22.12
CA VAL A 936 -35.91 -10.87 23.35
C VAL A 936 -36.26 -12.35 23.47
N VAL A 937 -35.30 -13.27 23.54
CA VAL A 937 -35.51 -14.57 24.21
C VAL A 937 -34.22 -15.10 24.88
N LYS A 938 -34.26 -15.03 26.21
CA LYS A 938 -33.83 -15.98 27.27
C LYS A 938 -32.65 -16.95 27.03
N LYS A 939 -31.67 -16.80 27.94
CA LYS A 939 -30.78 -17.84 28.48
C LYS A 939 -31.58 -19.08 28.89
N VAL A 940 -31.11 -20.26 28.45
CA VAL A 940 -31.26 -21.52 29.18
C VAL A 940 -29.86 -22.10 29.34
N ALA A 941 -29.44 -22.22 30.59
CA ALA A 941 -28.27 -22.98 31.00
C ALA A 941 -28.69 -24.44 31.19
N LEU A 942 -27.91 -25.38 30.66
CA LEU A 942 -27.83 -26.76 31.14
C LEU A 942 -26.37 -27.22 31.01
N ASP A 943 -25.87 -27.70 32.14
CA ASP A 943 -24.49 -28.11 32.44
C ASP A 943 -24.08 -29.45 31.81
N GLY A 944 -22.75 -29.64 31.73
CA GLY A 944 -22.03 -30.92 31.51
C GLY A 944 -21.62 -31.15 30.04
N ASN A 945 -20.37 -31.40 29.66
CA ASN A 945 -19.25 -32.00 30.37
C ASN A 945 -17.92 -31.46 29.80
N LYS A 946 -16.91 -31.42 30.67
CA LYS A 946 -15.54 -30.94 30.45
C LYS A 946 -14.77 -31.79 29.43
N ASP A 947 -13.94 -31.13 28.61
CA ASP A 947 -12.58 -31.56 28.25
C ASP A 947 -11.77 -30.31 27.83
N ASP A 948 -10.67 -30.08 28.55
CA ASP A 948 -9.81 -28.89 28.54
C ASP A 948 -8.73 -28.92 27.45
N GLU A 949 -8.67 -27.90 26.60
CA GLU A 949 -7.41 -27.35 26.05
C GLU A 949 -7.54 -25.82 25.87
N SER A 950 -7.22 -25.07 26.94
CA SER A 950 -7.10 -23.61 26.93
C SER A 950 -5.65 -23.17 26.70
N VAL A 951 -5.36 -22.56 25.56
CA VAL A 951 -4.12 -21.80 25.34
C VAL A 951 -4.30 -20.40 25.96
N ALA A 952 -3.46 -20.12 26.94
CA ALA A 952 -3.46 -18.93 27.78
C ALA A 952 -3.28 -17.63 26.96
N THR A 953 -4.28 -16.75 27.04
CA THR A 953 -4.09 -15.31 26.96
C THR A 953 -3.45 -14.85 28.26
N GLY A 954 -2.24 -14.30 28.19
CA GLY A 954 -1.57 -13.71 29.35
C GLY A 954 -2.35 -12.52 29.88
N THR A 955 -3.01 -12.72 31.03
CA THR A 955 -3.54 -11.70 31.92
C THR A 955 -2.36 -10.92 32.52
N VAL A 956 -2.33 -9.61 32.32
CA VAL A 956 -1.53 -8.70 33.15
C VAL A 956 -2.28 -8.55 34.46
N LEU A 957 -1.61 -8.88 35.57
CA LEU A 957 -2.12 -8.68 36.92
C LEU A 957 -2.26 -7.17 37.19
N ASP A 958 -3.45 -6.78 37.65
CA ASP A 958 -3.72 -5.51 38.31
C ASP A 958 -2.91 -5.45 39.62
N GLU A 959 -1.96 -4.52 39.73
CA GLU A 959 -1.50 -4.04 41.05
C GLU A 959 -2.40 -2.87 41.45
N LYS A 960 -3.55 -3.20 42.05
CA LYS A 960 -4.33 -2.27 42.87
C LYS A 960 -3.81 -2.36 44.29
N ASP A 961 -3.01 -1.36 44.71
CA ASP A 961 -2.84 -1.01 46.11
C ASP A 961 -2.63 0.49 46.24
N ASN A 962 -3.69 1.18 46.68
CA ASN A 962 -3.71 2.33 47.60
C ASN A 962 -4.96 3.19 47.39
N GLU A 963 -6.09 2.75 47.95
CA GLU A 963 -7.06 3.68 48.54
C GLU A 963 -7.09 3.44 50.05
N LEU A 964 -6.63 4.44 50.78
CA LEU A 964 -6.59 4.50 52.23
C LEU A 964 -8.02 4.52 52.79
N VAL A 965 -8.36 3.49 53.55
CA VAL A 965 -9.48 3.53 54.49
C VAL A 965 -9.09 4.44 55.65
N VAL A 966 -9.77 5.58 55.75
CA VAL A 966 -9.80 6.43 56.93
C VAL A 966 -10.65 5.71 57.96
N ASP A 967 -10.06 5.26 59.06
CA ASP A 967 -10.82 4.94 60.26
C ASP A 967 -10.40 5.82 61.43
N LYS A 968 -11.39 6.48 62.01
CA LYS A 968 -11.27 7.36 63.17
C LYS A 968 -11.72 6.56 64.39
N LYS A 969 -10.82 6.35 65.37
CA LYS A 969 -10.95 6.73 66.80
C LYS A 969 -10.17 5.82 67.74
N GLY A 970 -9.60 6.46 68.77
CA GLY A 970 -9.26 5.91 70.09
C GLY A 970 -7.88 5.28 70.14
N GLN A 971 -6.89 5.88 70.82
CA GLN A 971 -6.67 5.75 72.26
C GLN A 971 -6.71 4.26 72.67
N SER A 972 -5.64 3.66 73.19
CA SER A 972 -4.75 4.17 74.23
C SER A 972 -3.50 3.30 74.35
N ASP A 973 -2.40 3.97 74.66
CA ASP A 973 -1.41 3.58 75.67
C ASP A 973 -0.66 2.25 75.57
N GLU A 974 0.65 2.45 75.47
CA GLU A 974 1.62 2.04 76.48
C GLU A 974 2.55 0.84 76.23
N ILE A 975 3.84 1.16 76.47
CA ILE A 975 4.89 0.33 77.09
C ILE A 975 5.92 -0.33 76.14
N THR A 976 6.98 0.47 75.95
CA THR A 976 8.42 0.17 76.05
C THR A 976 9.16 -0.73 75.06
N THR A 977 10.38 -0.25 74.83
CA THR A 977 11.60 -0.78 74.20
C THR A 977 11.69 -0.78 72.68
#